data_AF-X6EQZ2-F1
#
_entry.id   AF-X6EQZ2-F1
#
_cell.length_a   1.000
_cell.length_b   1.000
_cell.length_c   1.000
_cell.angle_alpha   90.00
_cell.angle_beta   90.00
_cell.angle_gamma   90.00
#
_symmetry.space_group_name_H-M   'P 1'
#
loop_
_entity.id
_entity.type
_entity.pdbx_description
1 polymer ?
#
loop_
_entity_poly.entity_id
_entity_poly.type
_entity_poly.pdbx_seq_one_letter_code
_entity_poly.pdbx_strand_id
1 'polypeptide(L)'
;MSWDGRTTTTTTKNAYDASGQTITADAADQGGGDSPPATYTPSFATPYDLTTDVYVRNADSTTTETRSGTGAFGAPAYEQTFNWSTTADGGQLLAITNQDARGVTVSQNAQEVSAAGLTTGFAFDTTGLESKSTLTSAASDIKSGSSLPGSMLATDIVGSVATVLNADGSQTTTTESAFGSSFSNLRQKIVTTVSANGLVTVKQVDNDGNGVVEQVDTTTVNPDRSSTTVDNYYSNTTGPSGAVTGSNTYTRSANGLITTLVASTGITDTTVDFADAYGSYQWSRSVTAGSVAASNGSASGWSTHSIDASGMDTWTINDGLGDAQKTITISVGLENQYITQANELYRVMMGHAMDDSETQYLSEYITNGVFNEEQLAYKIYLDSPEYHANYALWQTYQGIAGYMNSPIPFYENAFGRLPTAEEMTNTGYYIAQENSQGVQGISDDWAQAAVQVAQYAAEYDFNTSRTATDPNVSLLFAGAGTSATSPNWISPGSSSIQVGTAGTYSYSHDFIVDMNATSGNAVAMTINGSDDLVQIQGEGGSVTMNGFNDSVEVMGYTVTVTASNADVLLDYNSVATVTGNYDQIAQAGPSKLTLNAGSTNDVIAIGAGPSGFGDYPNSDAYSTTSASNASIMLAAGAADVLTGSGNQISLANGDTLTASSNTISIAAGATVTLTGSSDTINVSSGSVINFGASSTDTLSTAGLTLNLTNGDVITASSETIGVAASATATVTGSGNTITLANGAKLTASNDAISAAAAASVTVTGNGDTITGGSGTVINLGANSTDTVATAGLTVKLVSGDSLTASSDTVSVAASATVTVTGNSDTITGGSGTVINLGANSTDTVSTTGVTVKLVSGDSLTASSDTVSVAAGASATITGNSDTITGGAGSIINFGASSTDTVSTTGLALNLTNSDTVTASSETVGMANSSTDKVTGNSNVFNVGSGDTLTLSGTSETVQYGTVTGADALSGFASSDIIQLSHLNFANWTALQAAMTQSGSNTVITLDASDKITLTGVTKTNLTSGEFRFA
;
A
#
# COMPACT_ATOMS: atom_id res chain seq x y z
N MET A 1 -24.00 -1.40 22.69
CA MET A 1 -25.13 -0.70 22.06
C MET A 1 -24.95 0.80 22.24
N SER A 2 -24.61 1.53 21.17
CA SER A 2 -24.64 2.99 21.13
C SER A 2 -26.05 3.52 20.83
N TRP A 3 -26.27 4.80 21.10
CA TRP A 3 -27.57 5.48 20.98
C TRP A 3 -28.10 5.59 19.53
N ASP A 4 -27.27 5.24 18.53
CA ASP A 4 -27.59 5.22 17.10
C ASP A 4 -28.04 3.82 16.59
N GLY A 5 -28.21 2.85 17.48
CA GLY A 5 -28.65 1.50 17.12
C GLY A 5 -27.54 0.53 16.71
N ARG A 6 -26.26 0.92 16.87
CA ARG A 6 -25.11 0.04 16.58
C ARG A 6 -24.67 -0.76 17.81
N THR A 7 -24.22 -2.00 17.59
CA THR A 7 -23.58 -2.83 18.62
C THR A 7 -22.21 -3.25 18.13
N THR A 8 -21.16 -3.00 18.92
CA THR A 8 -19.79 -3.44 18.62
C THR A 8 -19.34 -4.42 19.68
N THR A 9 -18.84 -5.58 19.26
CA THR A 9 -18.21 -6.59 20.11
C THR A 9 -16.77 -6.76 19.64
N THR A 10 -15.83 -6.80 20.58
CA THR A 10 -14.41 -7.04 20.28
C THR A 10 -13.95 -8.25 21.08
N THR A 11 -13.44 -9.26 20.39
CA THR A 11 -12.93 -10.49 20.98
C THR A 11 -11.43 -10.55 20.74
N THR A 12 -10.66 -10.89 21.77
CA THR A 12 -9.21 -11.11 21.67
C THR A 12 -8.92 -12.57 21.97
N LYS A 13 -8.28 -13.26 21.03
CA LYS A 13 -7.88 -14.67 21.16
C LYS A 13 -6.36 -14.72 21.28
N ASN A 14 -5.85 -15.26 22.39
CA ASN A 14 -4.40 -15.38 22.62
C ASN A 14 -3.95 -16.82 22.32
N ALA A 15 -2.76 -16.97 21.75
CA ALA A 15 -2.13 -18.29 21.51
C ALA A 15 -1.59 -18.97 22.79
N TYR A 16 -1.83 -18.40 23.97
CA TYR A 16 -1.28 -18.84 25.25
C TYR A 16 -2.39 -19.09 26.28
N ASP A 17 -2.11 -19.96 27.25
CA ASP A 17 -2.96 -20.06 28.44
C ASP A 17 -3.01 -18.72 29.21
N ALA A 18 -3.91 -18.63 30.20
CA ALA A 18 -4.09 -17.42 31.02
C ALA A 18 -2.85 -17.00 31.83
N SER A 19 -1.76 -17.76 31.81
CA SER A 19 -0.50 -17.48 32.52
C SER A 19 0.59 -16.85 31.63
N GLY A 20 0.42 -16.85 30.30
CA GLY A 20 1.31 -16.16 29.35
C GLY A 20 2.74 -16.72 29.32
N GLN A 21 2.93 -17.98 29.70
CA GLN A 21 4.25 -18.61 29.73
C GLN A 21 4.53 -19.44 28.47
N THR A 22 5.73 -19.27 27.91
CA THR A 22 6.29 -20.09 26.84
C THR A 22 6.44 -21.54 27.31
N ILE A 23 5.86 -22.51 26.60
CA ILE A 23 6.05 -23.93 26.95
C ILE A 23 7.35 -24.41 26.30
N THR A 24 8.35 -24.67 27.14
CA THR A 24 9.42 -25.62 26.81
C THR A 24 8.92 -26.99 27.25
N ALA A 25 8.69 -27.92 26.33
CA ALA A 25 8.39 -29.30 26.70
C ALA A 25 9.56 -29.87 27.53
N ASP A 26 9.29 -30.40 28.72
CA ASP A 26 10.30 -31.16 29.46
C ASP A 26 10.33 -32.58 28.88
N ALA A 27 11.51 -33.04 28.47
CA ALA A 27 11.72 -34.32 27.77
C ALA A 27 11.44 -35.56 28.64
N ALA A 28 10.97 -35.38 29.87
CA ALA A 28 10.87 -36.41 30.89
C ALA A 28 9.51 -37.12 30.97
N ASP A 29 8.49 -36.71 30.23
CA ASP A 29 7.13 -37.27 30.34
C ASP A 29 6.60 -37.90 29.04
N GLN A 30 7.50 -38.51 28.25
CA GLN A 30 7.12 -39.26 27.04
C GLN A 30 7.42 -40.75 27.21
N GLY A 31 6.36 -41.54 27.37
CA GLY A 31 6.42 -42.97 27.18
C GLY A 31 6.78 -43.30 25.74
N GLY A 32 7.96 -43.90 25.57
CA GLY A 32 8.33 -44.83 24.50
C GLY A 32 8.08 -44.47 23.03
N GLY A 33 9.17 -44.11 22.33
CA GLY A 33 9.43 -44.74 21.03
C GLY A 33 9.14 -43.95 19.75
N ASP A 34 9.51 -42.69 19.68
CA ASP A 34 10.15 -42.03 18.51
C ASP A 34 10.57 -40.65 19.01
N SER A 35 11.76 -40.16 18.63
CA SER A 35 12.23 -38.88 19.17
C SER A 35 11.23 -37.78 18.80
N PRO A 36 10.55 -37.14 19.78
CA PRO A 36 9.63 -36.04 19.51
C PRO A 36 10.35 -34.87 18.85
N PRO A 37 9.63 -33.91 18.25
CA PRO A 37 10.21 -32.68 17.74
C PRO A 37 11.17 -32.09 18.77
N ALA A 38 12.31 -31.58 18.30
CA ALA A 38 13.23 -30.85 19.16
C ALA A 38 12.44 -29.81 19.96
N THR A 39 12.74 -29.64 21.25
CA THR A 39 12.06 -28.71 22.15
C THR A 39 11.92 -27.32 21.54
N TYR A 40 10.79 -27.05 20.90
CA TYR A 40 10.43 -25.77 20.34
C TYR A 40 9.13 -25.32 21.00
N THR A 41 9.23 -24.14 21.61
CA THR A 41 8.12 -23.20 21.71
C THR A 41 7.31 -23.25 20.41
N PRO A 42 5.95 -23.29 20.45
CA PRO A 42 5.14 -23.12 19.24
C PRO A 42 5.70 -21.96 18.42
N SER A 43 6.02 -22.21 17.14
CA SER A 43 6.74 -21.26 16.28
C SER A 43 6.00 -19.93 16.12
N PHE A 44 4.68 -19.97 16.33
CA PHE A 44 3.76 -18.85 16.21
C PHE A 44 3.70 -18.01 17.49
N ALA A 45 4.72 -17.19 17.69
CA ALA A 45 4.83 -16.26 18.82
C ALA A 45 4.15 -14.88 18.58
N THR A 46 3.10 -14.79 17.76
CA THR A 46 2.32 -13.53 17.66
C THR A 46 1.19 -13.51 18.69
N PRO A 47 0.99 -12.42 19.46
CA PRO A 47 0.41 -12.57 20.79
C PRO A 47 -1.12 -12.46 20.87
N TYR A 48 -1.84 -12.23 19.77
CA TYR A 48 -3.30 -12.06 19.78
C TYR A 48 -3.88 -12.00 18.36
N ASP A 49 -5.06 -12.61 18.15
CA ASP A 49 -6.00 -12.21 17.09
C ASP A 49 -7.10 -11.33 17.67
N LEU A 50 -7.39 -10.22 16.98
CA LEU A 50 -8.42 -9.27 17.34
C LEU A 50 -9.54 -9.33 16.30
N THR A 51 -10.65 -9.94 16.69
CA THR A 51 -11.87 -9.90 15.89
C THR A 51 -12.78 -8.78 16.39
N THR A 52 -13.24 -7.93 15.50
CA THR A 52 -14.25 -6.90 15.78
C THR A 52 -15.50 -7.18 14.96
N ASP A 53 -16.65 -7.14 15.61
CA ASP A 53 -17.96 -7.31 15.00
C ASP A 53 -18.81 -6.06 15.24
N VAL A 54 -19.39 -5.52 14.17
CA VAL A 54 -20.25 -4.34 14.17
C VAL A 54 -21.60 -4.68 13.55
N TYR A 55 -22.65 -4.64 14.37
CA TYR A 55 -24.03 -4.86 13.95
C TYR A 55 -24.82 -3.55 13.81
N VAL A 56 -25.53 -3.41 12.69
CA VAL A 56 -26.35 -2.23 12.33
C VAL A 56 -27.73 -2.66 11.82
N ARG A 57 -28.81 -2.04 12.33
CA ARG A 57 -30.14 -2.11 11.70
C ARG A 57 -30.37 -0.87 10.86
N ASN A 58 -30.60 -1.06 9.57
CA ASN A 58 -30.76 0.04 8.62
C ASN A 58 -32.22 0.54 8.57
N ALA A 59 -32.41 1.76 8.06
CA ALA A 59 -33.74 2.38 7.95
C ALA A 59 -34.64 1.71 6.89
N ASP A 60 -34.05 0.97 5.95
CA ASP A 60 -34.73 0.24 4.88
C ASP A 60 -35.16 -1.18 5.29
N SER A 61 -35.11 -1.51 6.59
CA SER A 61 -35.41 -2.83 7.16
C SER A 61 -34.40 -3.94 6.82
N THR A 62 -33.25 -3.59 6.25
CA THR A 62 -32.10 -4.51 6.17
C THR A 62 -31.28 -4.47 7.47
N THR A 63 -30.53 -5.53 7.73
CA THR A 63 -29.52 -5.55 8.80
C THR A 63 -28.16 -5.83 8.20
N THR A 64 -27.13 -5.18 8.74
CA THR A 64 -25.74 -5.35 8.32
C THR A 64 -24.89 -5.75 9.51
N GLU A 65 -24.08 -6.79 9.35
CA GLU A 65 -23.00 -7.15 10.27
C GLU A 65 -21.68 -6.99 9.52
N THR A 66 -20.72 -6.31 10.11
CA THR A 66 -19.36 -6.22 9.57
C THR A 66 -18.41 -6.83 10.59
N ARG A 67 -17.74 -7.91 10.18
CA ARG A 67 -16.73 -8.60 10.98
C ARG A 67 -15.36 -8.30 10.39
N SER A 68 -14.38 -7.98 11.20
CA SER A 68 -12.99 -7.78 10.77
C SER A 68 -12.03 -8.49 11.72
N GLY A 69 -11.03 -9.19 11.18
CA GLY A 69 -9.99 -9.87 11.93
C GLY A 69 -8.60 -9.36 11.56
N THR A 70 -7.67 -9.40 12.51
CA THR A 70 -6.26 -9.06 12.24
C THR A 70 -5.51 -10.17 11.52
N GLY A 71 -6.12 -11.36 11.41
CA GLY A 71 -5.48 -12.56 10.91
C GLY A 71 -4.56 -13.15 11.98
N ALA A 72 -4.75 -14.43 12.31
CA ALA A 72 -3.92 -15.13 13.28
C ALA A 72 -2.87 -15.99 12.57
N PHE A 73 -1.72 -16.20 13.24
CA PHE A 73 -0.73 -17.20 12.83
C PHE A 73 -0.15 -17.02 11.41
N GLY A 74 -0.14 -15.78 10.88
CA GLY A 74 0.31 -15.49 9.52
C GLY A 74 -0.80 -15.54 8.45
N ALA A 75 -2.04 -15.85 8.84
CA ALA A 75 -3.20 -15.67 7.99
C ALA A 75 -3.41 -14.18 7.66
N PRO A 76 -3.93 -13.85 6.47
CA PRO A 76 -4.19 -12.47 6.10
C PRO A 76 -5.30 -11.88 6.96
N ALA A 77 -5.20 -10.58 7.25
CA ALA A 77 -6.32 -9.86 7.84
C ALA A 77 -7.50 -9.84 6.86
N TYR A 78 -8.71 -9.84 7.40
CA TYR A 78 -9.92 -9.98 6.60
C TYR A 78 -11.05 -9.07 7.10
N GLU A 79 -11.98 -8.77 6.21
CA GLU A 79 -13.27 -8.16 6.53
C GLU A 79 -14.39 -8.93 5.85
N GLN A 80 -15.49 -9.16 6.56
CA GLN A 80 -16.70 -9.78 6.04
C GLN A 80 -17.89 -8.87 6.31
N THR A 81 -18.69 -8.62 5.29
CA THR A 81 -19.94 -7.85 5.42
C THR A 81 -21.13 -8.72 5.07
N PHE A 82 -22.01 -8.93 6.04
CA PHE A 82 -23.25 -9.68 5.92
C PHE A 82 -24.42 -8.72 5.76
N ASN A 83 -25.28 -8.95 4.76
CA ASN A 83 -26.50 -8.17 4.53
C ASN A 83 -27.71 -9.10 4.56
N TRP A 84 -28.57 -8.96 5.58
CA TRP A 84 -29.86 -9.64 5.62
C TRP A 84 -30.98 -8.72 5.16
N SER A 85 -31.90 -9.28 4.37
CA SER A 85 -33.10 -8.59 3.92
C SER A 85 -34.29 -9.55 3.80
N THR A 86 -35.50 -9.02 3.91
CA THR A 86 -36.72 -9.78 3.62
C THR A 86 -37.11 -9.55 2.16
N THR A 87 -37.32 -10.63 1.41
CA THR A 87 -37.64 -10.58 -0.02
C THR A 87 -39.11 -10.25 -0.25
N ALA A 88 -39.47 -9.89 -1.49
CA ALA A 88 -40.83 -9.44 -1.81
C ALA A 88 -41.93 -10.50 -1.57
N ASP A 89 -41.56 -11.78 -1.63
CA ASP A 89 -42.43 -12.92 -1.31
C ASP A 89 -42.47 -13.28 0.19
N GLY A 90 -41.75 -12.53 1.04
CA GLY A 90 -41.65 -12.77 2.48
C GLY A 90 -40.58 -13.78 2.88
N GLY A 91 -39.71 -14.20 1.96
CA GLY A 91 -38.50 -14.98 2.24
C GLY A 91 -37.39 -14.15 2.90
N GLN A 92 -36.23 -14.78 3.07
CA GLN A 92 -35.02 -14.16 3.63
C GLN A 92 -33.87 -14.25 2.62
N LEU A 93 -33.20 -13.14 2.37
CA LEU A 93 -31.99 -13.07 1.56
C LEU A 93 -30.82 -12.65 2.45
N LEU A 94 -29.75 -13.44 2.43
CA LEU A 94 -28.44 -13.13 3.00
C LEU A 94 -27.46 -12.94 1.85
N ALA A 95 -26.74 -11.83 1.83
CA ALA A 95 -25.65 -11.63 0.88
C ALA A 95 -24.39 -11.21 1.62
N ILE A 96 -23.28 -11.91 1.38
CA ILE A 96 -22.02 -11.76 2.08
C ILE A 96 -20.94 -11.31 1.10
N THR A 97 -20.11 -10.36 1.53
CA THR A 97 -18.94 -9.89 0.80
C THR A 97 -17.72 -10.06 1.70
N ASN A 98 -16.74 -10.81 1.23
CA ASN A 98 -15.47 -11.02 1.91
C ASN A 98 -14.38 -10.19 1.24
N GLN A 99 -13.60 -9.51 2.05
CA GLN A 99 -12.52 -8.64 1.62
C GLN A 99 -11.22 -8.96 2.38
N ASP A 100 -10.10 -8.69 1.74
CA ASP A 100 -8.79 -8.75 2.37
C ASP A 100 -8.52 -7.52 3.26
N ALA A 101 -7.32 -7.47 3.84
CA ALA A 101 -6.82 -6.39 4.69
C ALA A 101 -6.85 -4.98 4.04
N ARG A 102 -7.01 -4.91 2.71
CA ARG A 102 -6.95 -3.70 1.90
C ARG A 102 -8.33 -3.29 1.38
N GLY A 103 -9.36 -4.10 1.63
CA GLY A 103 -10.72 -3.88 1.13
C GLY A 103 -10.90 -4.32 -0.32
N VAL A 104 -10.05 -5.20 -0.85
CA VAL A 104 -10.30 -5.86 -2.14
C VAL A 104 -11.23 -7.03 -1.89
N THR A 105 -12.30 -7.14 -2.67
CA THR A 105 -13.22 -8.28 -2.58
C THR A 105 -12.53 -9.54 -3.08
N VAL A 106 -12.47 -10.56 -2.22
CA VAL A 106 -11.84 -11.86 -2.52
C VAL A 106 -12.85 -12.96 -2.79
N SER A 107 -14.08 -12.82 -2.26
CA SER A 107 -15.18 -13.72 -2.56
C SER A 107 -16.52 -13.11 -2.12
N GLN A 108 -17.62 -13.60 -2.69
CA GLN A 108 -18.96 -13.11 -2.39
C GLN A 108 -20.00 -14.21 -2.52
N ASN A 109 -21.03 -14.23 -1.68
CA ASN A 109 -22.17 -15.13 -1.88
C ASN A 109 -23.51 -14.46 -1.63
N ALA A 110 -24.54 -15.13 -2.14
CA ALA A 110 -25.93 -14.85 -1.84
C ALA A 110 -26.68 -16.15 -1.57
N GLN A 111 -27.52 -16.13 -0.55
CA GLN A 111 -28.42 -17.21 -0.18
C GLN A 111 -29.83 -16.67 -0.01
N GLU A 112 -30.81 -17.26 -0.68
CA GLU A 112 -32.21 -16.89 -0.53
C GLU A 112 -33.05 -18.09 -0.09
N VAL A 113 -33.74 -17.94 1.03
CA VAL A 113 -34.68 -18.90 1.60
C VAL A 113 -36.11 -18.43 1.33
N SER A 114 -36.94 -19.31 0.79
CA SER A 114 -38.37 -19.05 0.57
C SER A 114 -39.12 -18.77 1.88
N ALA A 115 -40.24 -18.04 1.81
CA ALA A 115 -41.08 -17.73 2.97
C ALA A 115 -41.58 -18.97 3.75
N ALA A 116 -41.68 -20.12 3.07
CA ALA A 116 -42.09 -21.39 3.68
C ALA A 116 -40.90 -22.17 4.30
N GLY A 117 -39.66 -21.76 4.04
CA GLY A 117 -38.46 -22.47 4.45
C GLY A 117 -38.23 -23.80 3.72
N LEU A 118 -38.97 -24.06 2.63
CA LEU A 118 -38.94 -25.34 1.91
C LEU A 118 -38.00 -25.35 0.71
N THR A 119 -37.72 -24.18 0.14
CA THR A 119 -36.73 -24.02 -0.91
C THR A 119 -35.71 -22.95 -0.55
N THR A 120 -34.46 -23.22 -0.92
CA THR A 120 -33.31 -22.34 -0.76
C THR A 120 -32.49 -22.37 -2.04
N GLY A 121 -32.07 -21.19 -2.52
CA GLY A 121 -31.10 -21.05 -3.59
C GLY A 121 -29.85 -20.33 -3.09
N PHE A 122 -28.70 -20.69 -3.67
CA PHE A 122 -27.39 -20.20 -3.27
C PHE A 122 -26.49 -20.00 -4.48
N ALA A 123 -25.71 -18.94 -4.46
CA ALA A 123 -24.64 -18.68 -5.42
C ALA A 123 -23.43 -18.08 -4.71
N PHE A 124 -22.24 -18.57 -5.03
CA PHE A 124 -20.97 -18.16 -4.45
C PHE A 124 -19.93 -17.95 -5.55
N ASP A 125 -19.36 -16.76 -5.54
CA ASP A 125 -18.20 -16.38 -6.31
C ASP A 125 -16.97 -16.54 -5.42
N THR A 126 -16.10 -17.46 -5.80
CA THR A 126 -14.84 -17.79 -5.12
C THR A 126 -13.70 -16.84 -5.51
N THR A 127 -13.87 -16.02 -6.54
CA THR A 127 -12.84 -15.14 -7.13
C THR A 127 -12.97 -13.68 -6.72
N GLY A 128 -14.16 -13.26 -6.30
CA GLY A 128 -14.50 -11.88 -5.96
C GLY A 128 -14.81 -10.99 -7.15
N LEU A 129 -14.88 -11.54 -8.37
CA LEU A 129 -15.04 -10.79 -9.61
C LEU A 129 -16.50 -10.63 -10.05
N GLU A 130 -17.42 -11.43 -9.49
CA GLU A 130 -18.83 -11.37 -9.82
C GLU A 130 -19.49 -10.22 -9.09
N SER A 131 -20.46 -9.58 -9.73
CA SER A 131 -21.25 -8.58 -9.02
C SER A 131 -22.17 -9.25 -7.98
N LYS A 132 -22.25 -8.66 -6.79
CA LYS A 132 -23.26 -9.01 -5.76
C LYS A 132 -24.69 -9.13 -6.31
N SER A 133 -25.03 -8.30 -7.31
CA SER A 133 -26.33 -8.33 -7.99
C SER A 133 -26.55 -9.59 -8.82
N THR A 134 -25.50 -10.08 -9.49
CA THR A 134 -25.55 -11.33 -10.26
C THR A 134 -25.80 -12.50 -9.33
N LEU A 135 -25.05 -12.60 -8.23
CA LEU A 135 -25.19 -13.67 -7.24
C LEU A 135 -26.56 -13.68 -6.56
N THR A 136 -27.06 -12.49 -6.18
CA THR A 136 -28.41 -12.37 -5.62
C THR A 136 -29.47 -12.85 -6.60
N SER A 137 -29.34 -12.50 -7.90
CA SER A 137 -30.27 -12.95 -8.93
C SER A 137 -30.19 -14.47 -9.12
N ALA A 138 -28.98 -15.03 -9.15
CA ALA A 138 -28.75 -16.46 -9.23
C ALA A 138 -29.41 -17.22 -8.06
N ALA A 139 -29.24 -16.75 -6.82
CA ALA A 139 -29.88 -17.34 -5.65
C ALA A 139 -31.43 -17.32 -5.77
N SER A 140 -32.01 -16.20 -6.21
CA SER A 140 -33.46 -16.09 -6.48
C SER A 140 -33.93 -17.04 -7.59
N ASP A 141 -33.15 -17.14 -8.66
CA ASP A 141 -33.46 -17.98 -9.82
C ASP A 141 -33.43 -19.46 -9.45
N ILE A 142 -32.43 -19.91 -8.69
CA ILE A 142 -32.36 -21.29 -8.18
C ILE A 142 -33.56 -21.60 -7.29
N LYS A 143 -33.84 -20.72 -6.30
CA LYS A 143 -34.98 -20.89 -5.38
C LYS A 143 -36.31 -21.05 -6.14
N SER A 144 -36.46 -20.35 -7.27
CA SER A 144 -37.67 -20.36 -8.09
C SER A 144 -37.67 -21.40 -9.23
N GLY A 145 -36.55 -22.09 -9.47
CA GLY A 145 -36.38 -23.00 -10.60
C GLY A 145 -36.27 -22.30 -11.97
N SER A 146 -35.85 -21.04 -11.98
CA SER A 146 -35.60 -20.24 -13.18
C SER A 146 -34.21 -20.51 -13.77
N SER A 147 -33.96 -20.06 -15.00
CA SER A 147 -32.64 -20.15 -15.62
C SER A 147 -31.65 -19.21 -14.93
N LEU A 148 -30.47 -19.73 -14.59
CA LEU A 148 -29.39 -18.95 -13.99
C LEU A 148 -28.86 -17.84 -14.92
N PRO A 149 -28.30 -16.75 -14.36
CA PRO A 149 -27.66 -15.71 -15.15
C PRO A 149 -26.48 -16.27 -15.96
N GLY A 150 -26.49 -16.07 -17.28
CA GLY A 150 -25.40 -16.53 -18.16
C GLY A 150 -24.09 -15.75 -18.00
N SER A 151 -24.05 -14.76 -17.11
CA SER A 151 -22.86 -13.99 -16.76
C SER A 151 -22.09 -14.58 -15.57
N MET A 152 -22.61 -15.62 -14.92
CA MET A 152 -21.88 -16.34 -13.86
C MET A 152 -20.62 -16.98 -14.44
N LEU A 153 -19.54 -16.94 -13.66
CA LEU A 153 -18.28 -17.58 -14.03
C LEU A 153 -18.37 -19.09 -13.87
N ALA A 154 -17.44 -19.79 -14.52
CA ALA A 154 -17.33 -21.23 -14.46
C ALA A 154 -16.94 -21.73 -13.05
N THR A 155 -16.18 -20.92 -12.31
CA THR A 155 -15.79 -21.17 -10.90
C THR A 155 -16.90 -20.94 -9.89
N ASP A 156 -17.98 -20.24 -10.27
CA ASP A 156 -19.06 -19.96 -9.33
C ASP A 156 -19.64 -21.28 -8.81
N ILE A 157 -19.90 -21.34 -7.52
CA ILE A 157 -20.56 -22.47 -6.90
C ILE A 157 -22.04 -22.11 -6.73
N VAL A 158 -22.92 -22.95 -7.27
CA VAL A 158 -24.37 -22.84 -7.08
C VAL A 158 -24.89 -23.98 -6.23
N GLY A 159 -25.90 -23.69 -5.43
CA GLY A 159 -26.48 -24.65 -4.51
C GLY A 159 -28.00 -24.53 -4.42
N SER A 160 -28.67 -25.67 -4.24
CA SER A 160 -30.11 -25.71 -4.01
C SER A 160 -30.47 -26.62 -2.85
N VAL A 161 -31.51 -26.24 -2.11
CA VAL A 161 -32.29 -27.18 -1.30
C VAL A 161 -33.75 -27.08 -1.64
N ALA A 162 -34.37 -28.23 -1.80
CA ALA A 162 -35.79 -28.35 -2.03
C ALA A 162 -36.38 -29.48 -1.19
N THR A 163 -37.33 -29.15 -0.32
CA THR A 163 -38.15 -30.11 0.43
C THR A 163 -39.51 -30.27 -0.24
N VAL A 164 -39.83 -31.50 -0.61
CA VAL A 164 -41.09 -31.92 -1.22
C VAL A 164 -41.86 -32.82 -0.26
N LEU A 165 -43.13 -32.50 -0.01
CA LEU A 165 -44.06 -33.41 0.65
C LEU A 165 -44.66 -34.35 -0.38
N ASN A 166 -44.37 -35.64 -0.24
CA ASN A 166 -44.82 -36.68 -1.17
C ASN A 166 -46.28 -37.06 -0.94
N ALA A 167 -46.90 -37.67 -1.95
CA ALA A 167 -48.29 -38.09 -1.90
C ALA A 167 -48.58 -39.17 -0.84
N ASP A 168 -47.56 -39.92 -0.42
CA ASP A 168 -47.63 -40.93 0.64
C ASP A 168 -47.44 -40.33 2.06
N GLY A 169 -47.23 -39.01 2.15
CA GLY A 169 -46.99 -38.28 3.39
C GLY A 169 -45.53 -38.29 3.86
N SER A 170 -44.62 -38.97 3.15
CA SER A 170 -43.19 -38.83 3.39
C SER A 170 -42.68 -37.46 2.93
N GLN A 171 -41.54 -37.03 3.45
CA GLN A 171 -40.86 -35.81 3.02
C GLN A 171 -39.53 -36.17 2.38
N THR A 172 -39.26 -35.61 1.20
CA THR A 172 -37.97 -35.74 0.53
C THR A 172 -37.32 -34.37 0.45
N THR A 173 -36.14 -34.24 1.03
CA THR A 173 -35.27 -33.07 0.88
C THR A 173 -34.13 -33.45 -0.05
N THR A 174 -33.97 -32.70 -1.13
CA THR A 174 -32.83 -32.80 -2.04
C THR A 174 -31.95 -31.58 -1.85
N THR A 175 -30.66 -31.83 -1.63
CA THR A 175 -29.60 -30.83 -1.57
C THR A 175 -28.63 -31.11 -2.70
N GLU A 176 -28.31 -30.09 -3.49
CA GLU A 176 -27.38 -30.21 -4.62
C GLU A 176 -26.44 -29.01 -4.65
N SER A 177 -25.18 -29.25 -5.01
CA SER A 177 -24.19 -28.22 -5.33
C SER A 177 -23.55 -28.51 -6.68
N ALA A 178 -23.17 -27.47 -7.41
CA ALA A 178 -22.60 -27.57 -8.75
C ALA A 178 -21.69 -26.39 -9.08
N PHE A 179 -20.87 -26.54 -10.11
CA PHE A 179 -20.09 -25.45 -10.69
C PHE A 179 -20.81 -24.71 -11.82
N GLY A 180 -20.53 -23.43 -11.91
CA GLY A 180 -20.95 -22.52 -12.95
C GLY A 180 -22.44 -22.17 -12.92
N SER A 181 -22.97 -21.94 -14.12
CA SER A 181 -24.35 -21.46 -14.33
C SER A 181 -25.38 -22.58 -14.49
N SER A 182 -25.10 -23.81 -14.05
CA SER A 182 -26.07 -24.91 -14.10
C SER A 182 -25.72 -26.10 -13.20
N PHE A 183 -26.71 -26.90 -12.82
CA PHE A 183 -26.53 -28.18 -12.12
C PHE A 183 -26.12 -29.34 -13.05
N SER A 184 -25.45 -29.06 -14.17
CA SER A 184 -24.93 -30.13 -15.05
C SER A 184 -23.57 -30.65 -14.63
N ASN A 185 -22.80 -29.84 -13.90
CA ASN A 185 -21.53 -30.22 -13.30
C ASN A 185 -21.69 -30.29 -11.79
N LEU A 186 -22.34 -31.35 -11.32
CA LEU A 186 -22.62 -31.54 -9.90
C LEU A 186 -21.30 -31.78 -9.16
N ARG A 187 -21.20 -31.21 -7.97
CA ARG A 187 -20.16 -31.52 -6.97
C ARG A 187 -20.65 -32.56 -6.00
N GLN A 188 -21.90 -32.39 -5.55
CA GLN A 188 -22.53 -33.28 -4.59
C GLN A 188 -24.04 -33.25 -4.75
N LYS A 189 -24.67 -34.39 -4.46
CA LYS A 189 -26.12 -34.49 -4.31
C LYS A 189 -26.48 -35.35 -3.11
N ILE A 190 -27.25 -34.77 -2.19
CA ILE A 190 -27.79 -35.46 -1.03
C ILE A 190 -29.31 -35.56 -1.16
N VAL A 191 -29.85 -36.76 -1.01
CA VAL A 191 -31.29 -36.99 -0.95
C VAL A 191 -31.65 -37.60 0.38
N THR A 192 -32.37 -36.85 1.21
CA THR A 192 -32.88 -37.31 2.50
C THR A 192 -34.38 -37.54 2.41
N THR A 193 -34.84 -38.76 2.70
CA THR A 193 -36.24 -39.10 2.79
C THR A 193 -36.62 -39.46 4.21
N VAL A 194 -37.57 -38.72 4.78
CA VAL A 194 -38.18 -38.99 6.08
C VAL A 194 -39.55 -39.62 5.86
N SER A 195 -39.77 -40.78 6.45
CA SER A 195 -41.04 -41.50 6.34
C SER A 195 -42.21 -40.68 6.90
N ALA A 196 -43.43 -40.96 6.45
CA ALA A 196 -44.64 -40.23 6.89
C ALA A 196 -44.87 -40.25 8.41
N ASN A 197 -44.35 -41.27 9.11
CA ASN A 197 -44.41 -41.38 10.57
C ASN A 197 -43.16 -40.82 11.29
N GLY A 198 -42.17 -40.31 10.56
CA GLY A 198 -40.93 -39.75 11.10
C GLY A 198 -40.00 -40.75 11.78
N LEU A 199 -40.25 -42.06 11.65
CA LEU A 199 -39.48 -43.11 12.34
C LEU A 199 -38.33 -43.69 11.51
N VAL A 200 -38.35 -43.49 10.19
CA VAL A 200 -37.29 -43.95 9.29
C VAL A 200 -36.81 -42.76 8.47
N THR A 201 -35.51 -42.53 8.54
CA THR A 201 -34.82 -41.55 7.70
C THR A 201 -33.81 -42.29 6.85
N VAL A 202 -33.84 -42.06 5.54
CA VAL A 202 -32.85 -42.57 4.59
C VAL A 202 -32.15 -41.38 3.96
N LYS A 203 -30.83 -41.29 4.11
CA LYS A 203 -29.97 -40.30 3.45
C LYS A 203 -29.14 -41.02 2.40
N GLN A 204 -29.15 -40.50 1.17
CA GLN A 204 -28.31 -40.97 0.07
C GLN A 204 -27.36 -39.84 -0.30
N VAL A 205 -26.07 -40.13 -0.42
CA VAL A 205 -25.04 -39.16 -0.81
C VAL A 205 -24.37 -39.66 -2.08
N ASP A 206 -24.54 -38.87 -3.14
CA ASP A 206 -23.68 -38.82 -4.32
C ASP A 206 -22.64 -37.75 -4.03
N ASN A 207 -21.42 -38.18 -3.79
CA ASN A 207 -20.42 -37.37 -3.14
C ASN A 207 -19.53 -36.58 -4.10
N ASP A 208 -19.49 -36.99 -5.36
CA ASP A 208 -18.66 -36.42 -6.42
C ASP A 208 -19.50 -35.95 -7.63
N GLY A 209 -20.82 -36.00 -7.50
CA GLY A 209 -21.78 -35.53 -8.51
C GLY A 209 -21.84 -36.38 -9.77
N ASN A 210 -21.21 -37.56 -9.79
CA ASN A 210 -21.15 -38.39 -10.98
C ASN A 210 -22.46 -39.18 -11.23
N GLY A 211 -23.43 -39.09 -10.32
CA GLY A 211 -24.72 -39.76 -10.36
C GLY A 211 -24.74 -41.17 -9.75
N VAL A 212 -23.62 -41.63 -9.20
CA VAL A 212 -23.49 -42.81 -8.34
C VAL A 212 -23.74 -42.37 -6.89
N VAL A 213 -24.20 -43.29 -6.03
CA VAL A 213 -24.41 -43.00 -4.60
C VAL A 213 -23.42 -43.85 -3.83
N GLU A 214 -22.50 -43.18 -3.15
CA GLU A 214 -21.38 -43.78 -2.41
C GLU A 214 -21.78 -44.05 -0.96
N GLN A 215 -22.83 -43.40 -0.45
CA GLN A 215 -23.28 -43.58 0.92
C GLN A 215 -24.79 -43.66 1.04
N VAL A 216 -25.27 -44.64 1.83
CA VAL A 216 -26.66 -44.75 2.24
C VAL A 216 -26.75 -44.93 3.75
N ASP A 217 -27.26 -43.91 4.43
CA ASP A 217 -27.49 -43.93 5.87
C ASP A 217 -28.97 -44.19 6.13
N THR A 218 -29.27 -45.19 6.95
CA THR A 218 -30.64 -45.51 7.35
C THR A 218 -30.77 -45.46 8.85
N THR A 219 -31.44 -44.44 9.36
CA THR A 219 -31.82 -44.33 10.78
C THR A 219 -33.22 -44.86 10.99
N THR A 220 -33.38 -45.83 11.88
CA THR A 220 -34.67 -46.34 12.35
C THR A 220 -34.82 -46.06 13.84
N VAL A 221 -35.89 -45.35 14.21
CA VAL A 221 -36.28 -45.11 15.60
C VAL A 221 -37.38 -46.08 15.98
N ASN A 222 -37.09 -46.93 16.97
CA ASN A 222 -38.06 -47.89 17.51
C ASN A 222 -39.09 -47.21 18.42
N PRO A 223 -40.26 -47.84 18.66
CA PRO A 223 -41.28 -47.29 19.55
C PRO A 223 -40.83 -47.05 20.99
N ASP A 224 -39.78 -47.74 21.46
CA ASP A 224 -39.19 -47.55 22.78
C ASP A 224 -38.17 -46.39 22.84
N ARG A 225 -37.98 -45.67 21.73
CA ARG A 225 -36.98 -44.62 21.49
C ARG A 225 -35.54 -45.10 21.37
N SER A 226 -35.28 -46.41 21.36
CA SER A 226 -33.99 -46.89 20.87
C SER A 226 -33.87 -46.58 19.38
N SER A 227 -32.66 -46.37 18.89
CA SER A 227 -32.43 -46.11 17.47
C SER A 227 -31.29 -46.96 16.94
N THR A 228 -31.40 -47.34 15.67
CA THR A 228 -30.33 -47.97 14.91
C THR A 228 -30.09 -47.16 13.66
N THR A 229 -28.85 -46.70 13.48
CA THR A 229 -28.38 -46.07 12.25
C THR A 229 -27.42 -47.04 11.56
N VAL A 230 -27.65 -47.33 10.29
CA VAL A 230 -26.76 -48.14 9.46
C VAL A 230 -26.26 -47.29 8.32
N ASP A 231 -24.95 -47.04 8.30
CA ASP A 231 -24.26 -46.28 7.27
C ASP A 231 -23.57 -47.29 6.36
N ASN A 232 -24.02 -47.41 5.12
CA ASN A 232 -23.41 -48.30 4.14
C ASN A 232 -22.63 -47.48 3.11
N TYR A 233 -21.39 -47.88 2.87
CA TYR A 233 -20.51 -47.29 1.88
C TYR A 233 -20.44 -48.19 0.65
N TYR A 234 -20.51 -47.58 -0.52
CA TYR A 234 -20.52 -48.23 -1.82
C TYR A 234 -19.32 -47.75 -2.64
N SER A 235 -18.88 -48.59 -3.57
CA SER A 235 -17.84 -48.19 -4.51
C SER A 235 -18.34 -47.10 -5.47
N ASN A 236 -17.47 -46.16 -5.83
CA ASN A 236 -17.76 -45.08 -6.78
C ASN A 236 -18.02 -45.54 -8.24
N THR A 237 -18.00 -46.84 -8.52
CA THR A 237 -18.29 -47.39 -9.87
C THR A 237 -19.60 -48.18 -9.93
N THR A 238 -20.17 -48.52 -8.77
CA THR A 238 -21.41 -49.28 -8.67
C THR A 238 -22.19 -48.74 -7.48
N GLY A 239 -23.27 -47.98 -7.74
CA GLY A 239 -24.01 -47.23 -6.71
C GLY A 239 -24.82 -48.09 -5.73
N PRO A 240 -26.04 -47.72 -5.30
CA PRO A 240 -26.76 -48.41 -4.24
C PRO A 240 -27.29 -49.82 -4.63
N SER A 241 -26.93 -50.30 -5.84
CA SER A 241 -27.10 -51.66 -6.35
C SER A 241 -25.77 -52.42 -6.55
N GLY A 242 -24.66 -51.82 -6.13
CA GLY A 242 -23.28 -52.29 -6.25
C GLY A 242 -22.77 -53.04 -5.03
N ALA A 243 -21.45 -53.27 -4.98
CA ALA A 243 -20.83 -53.93 -3.83
C ALA A 243 -20.62 -52.94 -2.68
N VAL A 244 -21.13 -53.29 -1.50
CA VAL A 244 -20.84 -52.57 -0.24
C VAL A 244 -19.36 -52.72 0.08
N THR A 245 -18.64 -51.61 0.21
CA THR A 245 -17.21 -51.56 0.55
C THR A 245 -16.99 -51.47 2.05
N GLY A 246 -17.95 -50.93 2.80
CA GLY A 246 -17.95 -50.87 4.26
C GLY A 246 -19.34 -50.64 4.82
N SER A 247 -19.51 -50.93 6.12
CA SER A 247 -20.77 -50.66 6.82
C SER A 247 -20.50 -50.37 8.30
N ASN A 248 -21.11 -49.30 8.81
CA ASN A 248 -21.09 -48.94 10.22
C ASN A 248 -22.51 -49.01 10.78
N THR A 249 -22.67 -49.65 11.94
CA THR A 249 -23.96 -49.75 12.64
C THR A 249 -23.87 -49.10 14.00
N TYR A 250 -24.61 -48.02 14.19
CA TYR A 250 -24.77 -47.33 15.47
C TYR A 250 -26.07 -47.77 16.13
N THR A 251 -25.99 -48.22 17.38
CA THR A 251 -27.18 -48.51 18.20
C THR A 251 -27.18 -47.60 19.41
N ARG A 252 -28.31 -46.92 19.65
CA ARG A 252 -28.54 -46.14 20.86
C ARG A 252 -29.64 -46.79 21.68
N SER A 253 -29.37 -47.01 22.96
CA SER A 253 -30.34 -47.59 23.90
C SER A 253 -31.57 -46.69 24.08
N ALA A 254 -32.70 -47.28 24.48
CA ALA A 254 -33.95 -46.55 24.71
C ALA A 254 -33.85 -45.42 25.76
N ASN A 255 -32.96 -45.56 26.74
CA ASN A 255 -32.66 -44.54 27.74
C ASN A 255 -31.57 -43.55 27.31
N GLY A 256 -30.96 -43.76 26.13
CA GLY A 256 -29.93 -42.90 25.55
C GLY A 256 -28.56 -42.99 26.19
N LEU A 257 -28.35 -43.87 27.20
CA LEU A 257 -27.11 -43.97 27.99
C LEU A 257 -26.05 -44.91 27.41
N ILE A 258 -26.39 -45.73 26.43
CA ILE A 258 -25.44 -46.63 25.78
C ILE A 258 -25.52 -46.39 24.29
N THR A 259 -24.38 -46.03 23.71
CA THR A 259 -24.18 -46.04 22.26
C THR A 259 -23.16 -47.11 21.90
N THR A 260 -23.40 -47.82 20.81
CA THR A 260 -22.48 -48.84 20.31
C THR A 260 -22.31 -48.66 18.81
N LEU A 261 -21.08 -48.50 18.34
CA LEU A 261 -20.68 -48.60 16.94
C LEU A 261 -20.14 -50.00 16.69
N VAL A 262 -20.62 -50.66 15.63
CA VAL A 262 -19.98 -51.86 15.06
C VAL A 262 -19.62 -51.55 13.61
N ALA A 263 -18.32 -51.57 13.30
CA ALA A 263 -17.82 -51.33 11.95
C ALA A 263 -17.47 -52.65 11.25
N SER A 264 -17.71 -52.72 9.94
CA SER A 264 -17.35 -53.88 9.10
C SER A 264 -15.84 -54.16 9.07
N THR A 265 -15.02 -53.18 9.46
CA THR A 265 -13.55 -53.31 9.62
C THR A 265 -13.16 -54.19 10.81
N GLY A 266 -14.10 -54.50 11.73
CA GLY A 266 -13.88 -55.31 12.92
C GLY A 266 -13.72 -54.52 14.23
N ILE A 267 -13.95 -53.20 14.18
CA ILE A 267 -14.05 -52.33 15.36
C ILE A 267 -15.43 -52.47 16.01
N THR A 268 -15.47 -52.49 17.34
CA THR A 268 -16.67 -52.23 18.12
C THR A 268 -16.37 -51.25 19.23
N ASP A 269 -16.97 -50.07 19.13
CA ASP A 269 -16.82 -48.99 20.11
C ASP A 269 -18.12 -48.90 20.93
N THR A 270 -17.99 -48.70 22.25
CA THR A 270 -19.14 -48.59 23.15
C THR A 270 -18.92 -47.46 24.14
N THR A 271 -19.84 -46.50 24.16
CA THR A 271 -19.91 -45.42 25.15
C THR A 271 -21.03 -45.73 26.13
N VAL A 272 -20.71 -45.64 27.42
CA VAL A 272 -21.66 -45.79 28.53
C VAL A 272 -21.65 -44.50 29.34
N ASP A 273 -22.73 -43.73 29.22
CA ASP A 273 -22.97 -42.55 30.02
C ASP A 273 -23.43 -42.93 31.44
N PHE A 274 -22.82 -42.31 32.45
CA PHE A 274 -23.25 -42.48 33.82
C PHE A 274 -24.38 -41.51 34.16
N ALA A 275 -25.58 -42.05 34.40
CA ALA A 275 -26.73 -41.24 34.79
C ALA A 275 -26.43 -40.40 36.05
N ASP A 276 -26.87 -39.14 36.03
CA ASP A 276 -26.72 -38.18 37.14
C ASP A 276 -25.26 -37.89 37.56
N ALA A 277 -24.28 -38.11 36.68
CA ALA A 277 -22.85 -37.97 36.97
C ALA A 277 -22.18 -36.79 36.24
N TYR A 278 -22.86 -35.65 36.12
CA TYR A 278 -22.32 -34.41 35.50
C TYR A 278 -21.78 -34.59 34.07
N GLY A 279 -22.24 -35.62 33.35
CA GLY A 279 -21.76 -35.96 32.00
C GLY A 279 -20.61 -36.97 31.98
N SER A 280 -20.22 -37.56 33.10
CA SER A 280 -19.20 -38.61 33.16
C SER A 280 -19.59 -39.82 32.31
N TYR A 281 -18.63 -40.41 31.61
CA TYR A 281 -18.85 -41.57 30.76
C TYR A 281 -17.61 -42.43 30.63
N GLN A 282 -17.79 -43.66 30.14
CA GLN A 282 -16.70 -44.53 29.72
C GLN A 282 -16.88 -44.88 28.25
N TRP A 283 -15.82 -44.75 27.48
CA TRP A 283 -15.72 -45.28 26.13
C TRP A 283 -14.77 -46.48 26.11
N SER A 284 -15.06 -47.46 25.27
CA SER A 284 -14.20 -48.63 25.07
C SER A 284 -14.24 -49.10 23.63
N ARG A 285 -13.08 -49.50 23.11
CA ARG A 285 -12.90 -50.11 21.80
C ARG A 285 -12.49 -51.56 21.95
N SER A 286 -13.14 -52.43 21.19
CA SER A 286 -12.68 -53.79 20.95
C SER A 286 -12.36 -53.98 19.48
N VAL A 287 -11.22 -54.64 19.20
CA VAL A 287 -10.76 -54.94 17.86
C VAL A 287 -10.76 -56.44 17.67
N THR A 288 -11.53 -56.91 16.69
CA THR A 288 -11.65 -58.33 16.39
C THR A 288 -10.31 -58.87 15.83
N ALA A 289 -9.76 -59.93 16.43
CA ALA A 289 -8.50 -60.51 15.96
C ALA A 289 -8.59 -61.00 14.50
N GLY A 290 -7.60 -60.63 13.68
CA GLY A 290 -7.57 -60.97 12.25
C GLY A 290 -8.52 -60.17 11.36
N SER A 291 -9.14 -59.11 11.90
CA SER A 291 -9.94 -58.16 11.13
C SER A 291 -9.07 -57.14 10.37
N VAL A 292 -9.68 -56.36 9.48
CA VAL A 292 -9.01 -55.29 8.72
C VAL A 292 -8.43 -54.23 9.67
N ALA A 293 -9.18 -53.87 10.71
CA ALA A 293 -8.71 -52.95 11.73
C ALA A 293 -7.46 -53.48 12.45
N ALA A 294 -7.43 -54.77 12.81
CA ALA A 294 -6.25 -55.38 13.43
C ALA A 294 -5.04 -55.43 12.47
N SER A 295 -5.24 -55.64 11.17
CA SER A 295 -4.14 -55.60 10.20
C SER A 295 -3.60 -54.19 9.95
N ASN A 296 -4.44 -53.17 10.13
CA ASN A 296 -4.08 -51.76 10.02
C ASN A 296 -3.50 -51.19 11.33
N GLY A 297 -3.26 -52.04 12.34
CA GLY A 297 -2.62 -51.65 13.59
C GLY A 297 -3.56 -51.14 14.68
N SER A 298 -4.88 -51.12 14.47
CA SER A 298 -5.82 -50.73 15.53
C SER A 298 -5.77 -51.70 16.71
N ALA A 299 -5.80 -51.16 17.92
CA ALA A 299 -5.78 -51.93 19.16
C ALA A 299 -7.05 -51.72 20.00
N SER A 300 -7.32 -52.68 20.90
CA SER A 300 -8.44 -52.58 21.84
C SER A 300 -8.04 -51.69 23.00
N GLY A 301 -8.73 -50.57 23.17
CA GLY A 301 -8.42 -49.55 24.16
C GLY A 301 -9.67 -49.08 24.91
N TRP A 302 -9.49 -48.10 25.79
CA TRP A 302 -10.59 -47.47 26.53
C TRP A 302 -10.21 -46.07 27.02
N SER A 303 -11.24 -45.28 27.29
CA SER A 303 -11.16 -43.91 27.80
C SER A 303 -12.23 -43.72 28.88
N THR A 304 -11.92 -42.99 29.95
CA THR A 304 -12.89 -42.62 30.98
C THR A 304 -12.84 -41.12 31.23
N HIS A 305 -14.02 -40.50 31.25
CA HIS A 305 -14.24 -39.12 31.65
C HIS A 305 -14.99 -39.12 32.99
N SER A 306 -14.35 -38.59 34.03
CA SER A 306 -14.91 -38.48 35.39
C SER A 306 -15.05 -37.01 35.75
N ILE A 307 -16.23 -36.47 35.43
CA ILE A 307 -16.58 -35.06 35.58
C ILE A 307 -17.18 -34.80 36.96
N ASP A 308 -16.60 -33.87 37.70
CA ASP A 308 -17.11 -33.45 39.00
C ASP A 308 -18.12 -32.30 38.91
N ALA A 309 -18.71 -31.94 40.06
CA ALA A 309 -19.71 -30.88 40.15
C ALA A 309 -19.17 -29.47 39.80
N SER A 310 -17.86 -29.29 39.75
CA SER A 310 -17.21 -28.04 39.33
C SER A 310 -16.93 -27.98 37.83
N GLY A 311 -17.24 -29.06 37.09
CA GLY A 311 -16.95 -29.17 35.67
C GLY A 311 -15.48 -29.46 35.38
N MET A 312 -14.76 -30.04 36.35
CA MET A 312 -13.43 -30.59 36.12
C MET A 312 -13.54 -32.06 35.75
N ASP A 313 -12.95 -32.42 34.62
CA ASP A 313 -12.87 -33.78 34.13
C ASP A 313 -11.51 -34.41 34.48
N THR A 314 -11.56 -35.63 35.02
CA THR A 314 -10.40 -36.51 35.09
C THR A 314 -10.48 -37.48 33.94
N TRP A 315 -9.69 -37.19 32.90
CA TRP A 315 -9.67 -37.95 31.66
C TRP A 315 -8.51 -38.94 31.68
N THR A 316 -8.83 -40.23 31.64
CA THR A 316 -7.85 -41.33 31.62
C THR A 316 -8.00 -42.16 30.36
N ILE A 317 -6.90 -42.48 29.70
CA ILE A 317 -6.87 -43.27 28.47
C ILE A 317 -5.94 -44.49 28.54
N ASN A 318 -6.25 -45.48 27.71
CA ASN A 318 -5.37 -46.59 27.34
C ASN A 318 -5.67 -46.96 25.88
N ASP A 319 -4.68 -46.81 25.00
CA ASP A 319 -4.80 -47.09 23.57
C ASP A 319 -4.75 -48.59 23.20
N GLY A 320 -4.30 -49.43 24.14
CA GLY A 320 -4.12 -50.86 23.92
C GLY A 320 -2.83 -51.27 23.22
N LEU A 321 -1.90 -50.33 22.95
CA LEU A 321 -0.63 -50.59 22.25
C LEU A 321 0.51 -51.01 23.19
N GLY A 322 0.24 -51.05 24.49
CA GLY A 322 1.19 -51.47 25.52
C GLY A 322 1.81 -50.31 26.30
N ASP A 323 1.39 -49.09 25.99
CA ASP A 323 1.83 -47.88 26.67
C ASP A 323 1.20 -47.71 28.06
N ALA A 324 1.87 -46.90 28.88
CA ALA A 324 1.37 -46.57 30.21
C ALA A 324 0.08 -45.75 30.09
N GLN A 325 -0.89 -46.02 30.97
CA GLN A 325 -2.11 -45.22 31.04
C GLN A 325 -1.77 -43.74 31.28
N LYS A 326 -2.34 -42.87 30.46
CA LYS A 326 -2.23 -41.41 30.63
C LYS A 326 -3.46 -40.90 31.36
N THR A 327 -3.28 -40.00 32.32
CA THR A 327 -4.37 -39.33 33.03
C THR A 327 -4.09 -37.84 33.11
N ILE A 328 -5.06 -37.02 32.69
CA ILE A 328 -5.01 -35.57 32.79
C ILE A 328 -6.21 -35.05 33.59
N THR A 329 -6.13 -33.79 34.02
CA THR A 329 -7.26 -33.08 34.61
C THR A 329 -7.46 -31.78 33.84
N ILE A 330 -8.67 -31.56 33.34
CA ILE A 330 -9.02 -30.43 32.48
C ILE A 330 -10.44 -29.95 32.79
N SER A 331 -10.75 -28.67 32.61
CA SER A 331 -12.14 -28.21 32.71
C SER A 331 -12.91 -28.60 31.45
N VAL A 332 -14.17 -29.01 31.56
CA VAL A 332 -15.04 -29.35 30.43
C VAL A 332 -15.15 -28.21 29.40
N GLY A 333 -15.03 -26.95 29.82
CA GLY A 333 -14.98 -25.80 28.90
C GLY A 333 -13.77 -25.82 27.97
N LEU A 334 -12.57 -26.01 28.54
CA LEU A 334 -11.32 -26.15 27.78
C LEU A 334 -11.29 -27.43 26.94
N GLU A 335 -11.79 -28.54 27.49
CA GLU A 335 -11.90 -29.80 26.77
C GLU A 335 -12.72 -29.63 25.47
N ASN A 336 -13.92 -29.03 25.56
CA ASN A 336 -14.75 -28.75 24.39
C ASN A 336 -14.09 -27.79 23.39
N GLN A 337 -13.32 -26.82 23.89
CA GLN A 337 -12.54 -25.92 23.03
C GLN A 337 -11.47 -26.70 22.25
N TYR A 338 -10.69 -27.53 22.92
CA TYR A 338 -9.62 -28.32 22.29
C TYR A 338 -10.18 -29.38 21.34
N ILE A 339 -11.30 -30.02 21.69
CA ILE A 339 -12.01 -30.92 20.76
C ILE A 339 -12.46 -30.15 19.51
N THR A 340 -12.89 -28.90 19.65
CA THR A 340 -13.29 -28.08 18.49
C THR A 340 -12.08 -27.73 17.62
N GLN A 341 -10.97 -27.29 18.23
CA GLN A 341 -9.72 -27.00 17.52
C GLN A 341 -9.17 -28.22 16.78
N ALA A 342 -9.10 -29.36 17.46
CA ALA A 342 -8.65 -30.62 16.87
C ALA A 342 -9.57 -31.07 15.73
N ASN A 343 -10.89 -30.92 15.87
CA ASN A 343 -11.84 -31.23 14.80
C ASN A 343 -11.61 -30.37 13.55
N GLU A 344 -11.30 -29.07 13.70
CA GLU A 344 -10.96 -28.24 12.55
C GLU A 344 -9.65 -28.68 11.90
N LEU A 345 -8.64 -29.05 12.69
CA LEU A 345 -7.39 -29.59 12.15
C LEU A 345 -7.60 -30.91 11.39
N TYR A 346 -8.42 -31.81 11.92
CA TYR A 346 -8.81 -33.04 11.23
C TYR A 346 -9.60 -32.76 9.94
N ARG A 347 -10.51 -31.78 9.97
CA ARG A 347 -11.20 -31.35 8.75
C ARG A 347 -10.20 -30.88 7.71
N VAL A 348 -9.29 -29.98 8.06
CA VAL A 348 -8.26 -29.45 7.15
C VAL A 348 -7.40 -30.56 6.54
N MET A 349 -6.87 -31.45 7.39
CA MET A 349 -5.92 -32.47 6.95
C MET A 349 -6.60 -33.66 6.25
N MET A 350 -7.71 -34.15 6.78
CA MET A 350 -8.35 -35.40 6.35
C MET A 350 -9.59 -35.19 5.48
N GLY A 351 -10.19 -34.01 5.50
CA GLY A 351 -11.49 -33.73 4.86
C GLY A 351 -12.70 -34.18 5.69
N HIS A 352 -12.50 -34.66 6.93
CA HIS A 352 -13.59 -35.09 7.82
C HIS A 352 -13.35 -34.69 9.28
N ALA A 353 -14.40 -34.69 10.09
CA ALA A 353 -14.30 -34.47 11.54
C ALA A 353 -13.72 -35.71 12.24
N MET A 354 -13.18 -35.53 13.45
CA MET A 354 -12.67 -36.65 14.26
C MET A 354 -13.75 -37.70 14.49
N ASP A 355 -13.34 -38.97 14.42
CA ASP A 355 -14.14 -40.08 14.91
C ASP A 355 -14.16 -40.13 16.45
N ASP A 356 -14.96 -41.05 16.99
CA ASP A 356 -15.11 -41.20 18.45
C ASP A 356 -13.76 -41.50 19.11
N SER A 357 -12.90 -42.33 18.50
CA SER A 357 -11.61 -42.70 19.08
C SER A 357 -10.56 -41.61 19.01
N GLU A 358 -10.49 -40.89 17.91
CA GLU A 358 -9.62 -39.72 17.75
C GLU A 358 -9.97 -38.66 18.79
N THR A 359 -11.28 -38.46 19.04
CA THR A 359 -11.75 -37.62 20.14
C THR A 359 -11.29 -38.16 21.50
N GLN A 360 -11.38 -39.48 21.75
CA GLN A 360 -10.98 -40.09 23.02
C GLN A 360 -9.47 -40.03 23.30
N TYR A 361 -8.62 -40.07 22.27
CA TYR A 361 -7.17 -40.08 22.43
C TYR A 361 -6.54 -38.68 22.33
N LEU A 362 -7.34 -37.63 22.09
CA LEU A 362 -6.85 -36.25 22.03
C LEU A 362 -6.07 -35.82 23.29
N SER A 363 -6.36 -36.41 24.46
CA SER A 363 -5.61 -36.16 25.70
C SER A 363 -4.12 -36.47 25.61
N GLU A 364 -3.66 -37.28 24.64
CA GLU A 364 -2.24 -37.54 24.35
C GLU A 364 -1.47 -36.27 23.99
N TYR A 365 -2.14 -35.31 23.35
CA TYR A 365 -1.57 -34.05 22.89
C TYR A 365 -1.79 -32.90 23.87
N ILE A 366 -2.37 -33.18 25.05
CA ILE A 366 -2.59 -32.20 26.11
C ILE A 366 -1.55 -32.44 27.22
N THR A 367 -0.77 -31.41 27.53
CA THR A 367 0.24 -31.43 28.60
C THR A 367 0.06 -30.21 29.48
N ASN A 368 -0.04 -30.41 30.80
CA ASN A 368 -0.27 -29.34 31.78
C ASN A 368 -1.48 -28.42 31.45
N GLY A 369 -2.52 -28.96 30.82
CA GLY A 369 -3.73 -28.22 30.45
C GLY A 369 -3.63 -27.45 29.13
N VAL A 370 -2.55 -27.59 28.37
CA VAL A 370 -2.34 -26.95 27.07
C VAL A 370 -2.31 -27.99 25.96
N PHE A 371 -3.06 -27.72 24.89
CA PHE A 371 -3.15 -28.57 23.70
C PHE A 371 -2.07 -28.22 22.68
N ASN A 372 -1.38 -29.23 22.16
CA ASN A 372 -0.36 -29.10 21.13
C ASN A 372 -0.91 -29.50 19.75
N GLU A 373 -1.43 -28.53 19.01
CA GLU A 373 -2.01 -28.72 17.67
C GLU A 373 -0.96 -29.18 16.65
N GLU A 374 0.26 -28.61 16.68
CA GLU A 374 1.35 -28.97 15.77
C GLU A 374 1.75 -30.45 15.91
N GLN A 375 1.80 -30.96 17.15
CA GLN A 375 2.12 -32.37 17.40
C GLN A 375 1.01 -33.32 16.92
N LEU A 376 -0.26 -32.91 17.04
CA LEU A 376 -1.36 -33.67 16.45
C LEU A 376 -1.26 -33.69 14.92
N ALA A 377 -1.06 -32.52 14.29
CA ALA A 377 -0.91 -32.39 12.84
C ALA A 377 0.25 -33.24 12.30
N TYR A 378 1.39 -33.19 12.99
CA TYR A 378 2.57 -34.00 12.69
C TYR A 378 2.27 -35.50 12.75
N LYS A 379 1.53 -35.94 13.77
CA LYS A 379 1.13 -37.35 13.91
C LYS A 379 0.15 -37.80 12.82
N ILE A 380 -0.81 -36.96 12.45
CA ILE A 380 -1.69 -37.22 11.31
C ILE A 380 -0.85 -37.38 10.03
N TYR A 381 0.06 -36.45 9.76
CA TYR A 381 0.92 -36.48 8.58
C TYR A 381 1.76 -37.75 8.51
N LEU A 382 2.40 -38.18 9.60
CA LEU A 382 3.30 -39.35 9.55
C LEU A 382 2.58 -40.70 9.57
N ASP A 383 1.58 -40.83 10.45
CA ASP A 383 1.10 -42.15 10.87
C ASP A 383 -0.25 -42.50 10.24
N SER A 384 -0.95 -41.57 9.57
CA SER A 384 -2.26 -41.82 8.93
C SER A 384 -2.13 -42.43 7.53
N PRO A 385 -2.55 -43.69 7.30
CA PRO A 385 -2.60 -44.26 5.96
C PRO A 385 -3.69 -43.61 5.09
N GLU A 386 -4.75 -43.10 5.72
CA GLU A 386 -5.85 -42.40 5.04
C GLU A 386 -5.36 -41.09 4.41
N TYR A 387 -4.61 -40.30 5.18
CA TYR A 387 -3.99 -39.08 4.66
C TYR A 387 -3.19 -39.36 3.39
N HIS A 388 -2.30 -40.36 3.47
CA HIS A 388 -1.39 -40.66 2.39
C HIS A 388 -2.05 -41.28 1.15
N ALA A 389 -3.20 -41.93 1.31
CA ALA A 389 -3.93 -42.50 0.17
C ALA A 389 -4.62 -41.41 -0.66
N ASN A 390 -5.06 -40.34 0.00
CA ASN A 390 -5.93 -39.33 -0.61
C ASN A 390 -5.18 -38.03 -0.95
N TYR A 391 -4.18 -37.65 -0.17
CA TYR A 391 -3.53 -36.33 -0.24
C TYR A 391 -2.01 -36.39 -0.44
N ALA A 392 -1.46 -37.58 -0.65
CA ALA A 392 -0.03 -37.77 -0.88
C ALA A 392 0.29 -38.85 -1.90
N LEU A 393 1.48 -38.79 -2.49
CA LEU A 393 2.07 -39.89 -3.28
C LEU A 393 3.45 -40.26 -2.79
N TRP A 394 3.64 -41.52 -2.37
CA TRP A 394 4.97 -42.01 -2.06
C TRP A 394 5.77 -42.26 -3.33
N GLN A 395 6.92 -41.60 -3.48
CA GLN A 395 7.83 -41.83 -4.60
C GLN A 395 9.29 -41.96 -4.16
N THR A 396 10.11 -42.56 -5.03
CA THR A 396 11.56 -42.62 -4.87
C THR A 396 12.22 -42.15 -6.16
N TYR A 397 12.85 -40.98 -6.12
CA TYR A 397 13.52 -40.37 -7.26
C TYR A 397 14.98 -40.05 -6.92
N GLN A 398 15.91 -40.44 -7.81
CA GLN A 398 17.37 -40.32 -7.61
C GLN A 398 17.91 -40.86 -6.27
N GLY A 399 17.19 -41.81 -5.64
CA GLY A 399 17.56 -42.43 -4.37
C GLY A 399 17.05 -41.71 -3.11
N ILE A 400 16.26 -40.65 -3.26
CA ILE A 400 15.54 -39.97 -2.16
C ILE A 400 14.08 -40.46 -2.21
N ALA A 401 13.58 -40.97 -1.08
CA ALA A 401 12.21 -41.42 -0.94
C ALA A 401 11.43 -40.46 -0.02
N GLY A 402 10.22 -40.10 -0.41
CA GLY A 402 9.36 -39.19 0.34
C GLY A 402 7.94 -39.13 -0.22
N TYR A 403 7.05 -38.53 0.58
CA TYR A 403 5.69 -38.21 0.15
C TYR A 403 5.67 -36.90 -0.62
N MET A 404 5.00 -36.91 -1.76
CA MET A 404 4.69 -35.75 -2.58
C MET A 404 3.32 -35.25 -2.11
N ASN A 405 3.25 -34.01 -1.64
CA ASN A 405 2.05 -33.42 -1.02
C ASN A 405 1.86 -32.00 -1.54
N SER A 406 0.65 -31.46 -1.40
CA SER A 406 0.31 -30.08 -1.75
C SER A 406 -0.49 -29.42 -0.63
N PRO A 407 -0.32 -28.12 -0.33
CA PRO A 407 -1.12 -27.42 0.68
C PRO A 407 -2.52 -27.08 0.19
N ILE A 408 -2.78 -27.13 -1.11
CA ILE A 408 -4.06 -26.73 -1.72
C ILE A 408 -5.27 -27.48 -1.11
N PRO A 409 -5.22 -28.81 -0.88
CA PRO A 409 -6.33 -29.54 -0.26
C PRO A 409 -6.71 -29.05 1.13
N PHE A 410 -5.80 -28.41 1.89
CA PHE A 410 -6.13 -27.86 3.20
C PHE A 410 -7.23 -26.81 3.11
N TYR A 411 -7.18 -25.96 2.09
CA TYR A 411 -8.14 -24.90 1.87
C TYR A 411 -9.46 -25.42 1.35
N GLU A 412 -9.43 -26.37 0.43
CA GLU A 412 -10.64 -26.98 -0.07
C GLU A 412 -11.38 -27.75 1.05
N ASN A 413 -10.65 -28.45 1.91
CA ASN A 413 -11.22 -29.12 3.07
C ASN A 413 -11.75 -28.14 4.14
N ALA A 414 -11.05 -27.02 4.34
CA ALA A 414 -11.44 -25.99 5.30
C ALA A 414 -12.69 -25.22 4.85
N PHE A 415 -12.65 -24.73 3.61
CA PHE A 415 -13.53 -23.69 3.10
C PHE A 415 -14.47 -24.18 2.00
N GLY A 416 -14.29 -25.40 1.49
CA GLY A 416 -15.04 -25.96 0.37
C GLY A 416 -14.72 -25.34 -0.98
N ARG A 417 -13.70 -24.47 -1.05
CA ARG A 417 -13.27 -23.80 -2.28
C ARG A 417 -11.77 -23.91 -2.43
N LEU A 418 -11.34 -23.74 -3.67
CA LEU A 418 -9.96 -23.46 -4.02
C LEU A 418 -9.42 -22.20 -3.28
N PRO A 419 -8.14 -22.22 -2.86
CA PRO A 419 -7.51 -21.09 -2.20
C PRO A 419 -7.33 -19.88 -3.12
N THR A 420 -7.39 -18.69 -2.53
CA THR A 420 -6.98 -17.47 -3.23
C THR A 420 -5.46 -17.45 -3.46
N ALA A 421 -5.01 -16.62 -4.39
CA ALA A 421 -3.58 -16.41 -4.63
C ALA A 421 -2.81 -16.00 -3.36
N GLU A 422 -3.42 -15.20 -2.48
CA GLU A 422 -2.85 -14.77 -1.20
C GLU A 422 -2.68 -15.94 -0.23
N GLU A 423 -3.74 -16.73 -0.06
CA GLU A 423 -3.76 -17.92 0.79
C GLU A 423 -2.64 -18.89 0.35
N MET A 424 -2.57 -19.21 -0.95
CA MET A 424 -1.52 -20.06 -1.52
C MET A 424 -0.11 -19.50 -1.28
N THR A 425 0.08 -18.19 -1.45
CA THR A 425 1.40 -17.55 -1.24
C THR A 425 1.85 -17.67 0.21
N ASN A 426 0.93 -17.48 1.16
CA ASN A 426 1.23 -17.56 2.59
C ASN A 426 1.56 -18.98 3.03
N THR A 427 0.76 -20.00 2.68
CA THR A 427 1.10 -21.39 3.03
C THR A 427 2.30 -21.93 2.29
N GLY A 428 2.42 -21.62 0.98
CA GLY A 428 3.56 -22.04 0.17
C GLY A 428 4.89 -21.48 0.70
N TYR A 429 4.86 -20.32 1.36
CA TYR A 429 6.04 -19.77 2.04
C TYR A 429 6.55 -20.66 3.18
N TYR A 430 5.68 -21.23 4.02
CA TYR A 430 6.08 -22.09 5.14
C TYR A 430 6.73 -23.38 4.65
N ILE A 431 6.13 -24.00 3.63
CA ILE A 431 6.54 -25.32 3.12
C ILE A 431 7.88 -25.26 2.38
N ALA A 432 8.21 -24.11 1.82
CA ALA A 432 9.41 -23.94 1.01
C ALA A 432 10.66 -23.47 1.78
N GLN A 433 10.63 -23.36 3.11
CA GLN A 433 11.82 -23.10 3.94
C GLN A 433 12.79 -24.30 4.01
N GLU A 434 12.94 -25.05 2.91
CA GLU A 434 13.76 -26.25 2.89
C GLU A 434 15.23 -26.00 3.30
N ASN A 435 15.74 -26.97 4.07
CA ASN A 435 17.15 -27.34 4.21
C ASN A 435 18.05 -26.53 5.16
N SER A 436 17.72 -26.58 6.45
CA SER A 436 18.77 -26.76 7.48
C SER A 436 18.61 -28.01 8.37
N GLN A 437 17.47 -28.74 8.28
CA GLN A 437 17.14 -29.84 9.22
C GLN A 437 16.76 -31.20 8.57
N GLY A 438 16.72 -31.34 7.23
CA GLY A 438 16.39 -32.61 6.55
C GLY A 438 14.88 -32.95 6.52
N VAL A 439 14.52 -34.22 6.27
CA VAL A 439 13.12 -34.72 6.11
C VAL A 439 12.21 -34.37 7.30
N GLN A 440 12.78 -34.25 8.51
CA GLN A 440 12.05 -33.85 9.71
C GLN A 440 11.56 -32.40 9.63
N GLY A 441 12.37 -31.48 9.09
CA GLY A 441 11.98 -30.07 8.93
C GLY A 441 10.78 -29.90 7.98
N ILE A 442 10.72 -30.69 6.91
CA ILE A 442 9.60 -30.67 5.95
C ILE A 442 8.28 -31.07 6.63
N SER A 443 8.32 -32.07 7.51
CA SER A 443 7.13 -32.54 8.22
C SER A 443 6.64 -31.51 9.26
N ASP A 444 7.57 -30.81 9.88
CA ASP A 444 7.27 -29.75 10.86
C ASP A 444 6.66 -28.50 10.17
N ASP A 445 7.18 -28.11 9.01
CA ASP A 445 6.64 -27.01 8.20
C ASP A 445 5.23 -27.33 7.66
N TRP A 446 4.98 -28.60 7.34
CA TRP A 446 3.67 -29.08 6.94
C TRP A 446 2.63 -29.01 8.06
N ALA A 447 3.01 -29.49 9.25
CA ALA A 447 2.17 -29.42 10.45
C ALA A 447 1.82 -27.96 10.80
N GLN A 448 2.80 -27.06 10.68
CA GLN A 448 2.61 -25.62 10.85
C GLN A 448 1.61 -25.03 9.86
N ALA A 449 1.73 -25.35 8.57
CA ALA A 449 0.79 -24.89 7.54
C ALA A 449 -0.64 -25.38 7.80
N ALA A 450 -0.81 -26.65 8.18
CA ALA A 450 -2.12 -27.22 8.49
C ALA A 450 -2.78 -26.53 9.70
N VAL A 451 -2.00 -26.30 10.77
CA VAL A 451 -2.47 -25.59 11.97
C VAL A 451 -2.87 -24.16 11.64
N GLN A 452 -2.08 -23.46 10.83
CA GLN A 452 -2.41 -22.11 10.36
C GLN A 452 -3.76 -22.09 9.64
N VAL A 453 -3.98 -22.99 8.68
CA VAL A 453 -5.25 -23.05 7.93
C VAL A 453 -6.42 -23.42 8.84
N ALA A 454 -6.23 -24.35 9.79
CA ALA A 454 -7.27 -24.75 10.73
C ALA A 454 -7.68 -23.60 11.68
N GLN A 455 -6.70 -22.84 12.16
CA GLN A 455 -6.96 -21.69 13.02
C GLN A 455 -7.63 -20.55 12.25
N TYR A 456 -7.18 -20.31 11.00
CA TYR A 456 -7.83 -19.36 10.10
C TYR A 456 -9.28 -19.78 9.82
N ALA A 457 -9.54 -21.06 9.53
CA ALA A 457 -10.90 -21.57 9.32
C ALA A 457 -11.80 -21.40 10.56
N ALA A 458 -11.25 -21.63 11.75
CA ALA A 458 -11.97 -21.44 13.01
C ALA A 458 -12.29 -19.97 13.33
N GLU A 459 -11.57 -19.01 12.75
CA GLU A 459 -11.76 -17.56 12.98
C GLU A 459 -12.57 -16.89 11.90
N TYR A 460 -12.30 -17.26 10.65
CA TYR A 460 -13.06 -16.85 9.47
C TYR A 460 -14.50 -17.36 9.51
N ASP A 461 -14.81 -18.24 10.48
CA ASP A 461 -16.03 -19.01 10.64
C ASP A 461 -17.29 -18.31 10.10
N PHE A 462 -17.71 -18.85 8.97
CA PHE A 462 -18.85 -18.47 8.19
C PHE A 462 -20.17 -18.90 8.84
N ASN A 463 -20.16 -19.67 9.95
CA ASN A 463 -21.40 -20.04 10.64
C ASN A 463 -21.19 -20.51 12.08
N THR A 464 -21.79 -19.80 13.03
CA THR A 464 -22.05 -20.30 14.39
C THR A 464 -23.01 -21.51 14.33
N SER A 465 -22.49 -22.72 14.13
CA SER A 465 -22.96 -24.02 14.68
C SER A 465 -22.63 -25.18 13.74
N ARG A 466 -21.56 -25.90 14.08
CA ARG A 466 -21.21 -27.27 13.69
C ARG A 466 -22.44 -28.15 13.39
N THR A 467 -22.46 -28.82 12.23
CA THR A 467 -22.66 -30.29 12.08
C THR A 467 -22.59 -30.71 10.60
N ALA A 468 -21.44 -31.28 10.23
CA ALA A 468 -21.17 -32.29 9.20
C ALA A 468 -22.18 -32.52 8.05
N THR A 469 -21.97 -31.83 6.93
CA THR A 469 -22.16 -32.28 5.52
C THR A 469 -21.63 -31.17 4.62
N ASP A 470 -20.56 -31.45 3.84
CA ASP A 470 -19.80 -30.52 2.94
C ASP A 470 -19.35 -29.20 3.64
N PRO A 471 -18.09 -28.75 3.63
CA PRO A 471 -17.74 -27.42 4.15
C PRO A 471 -18.59 -26.30 3.52
N ASN A 472 -18.99 -26.45 2.26
CA ASN A 472 -19.92 -25.54 1.59
C ASN A 472 -21.39 -25.79 1.93
N VAL A 473 -21.88 -27.02 2.12
CA VAL A 473 -23.27 -27.23 2.58
C VAL A 473 -23.43 -26.97 4.09
N SER A 474 -22.32 -26.96 4.83
CA SER A 474 -22.24 -26.49 6.22
C SER A 474 -22.36 -24.97 6.33
N LEU A 475 -22.17 -24.22 5.22
CA LEU A 475 -22.65 -22.84 5.13
C LEU A 475 -24.18 -22.79 5.08
N LEU A 476 -24.84 -23.84 4.58
CA LEU A 476 -26.18 -23.74 4.06
C LEU A 476 -27.32 -24.15 5.02
N PHE A 477 -27.17 -25.01 6.05
CA PHE A 477 -28.35 -25.50 6.83
C PHE A 477 -28.12 -25.80 8.33
N ALA A 478 -27.89 -24.78 9.15
CA ALA A 478 -27.98 -24.93 10.60
C ALA A 478 -29.45 -25.12 11.04
N GLY A 479 -29.85 -26.35 11.41
CA GLY A 479 -31.16 -26.58 12.06
C GLY A 479 -31.78 -27.98 11.99
N ALA A 480 -31.18 -28.96 11.30
CA ALA A 480 -31.85 -30.25 11.04
C ALA A 480 -31.34 -31.46 11.86
N GLY A 481 -30.51 -31.29 12.90
CA GLY A 481 -30.18 -32.39 13.82
C GLY A 481 -29.51 -33.61 13.18
N THR A 482 -28.76 -33.42 12.09
CA THR A 482 -27.99 -34.48 11.43
C THR A 482 -26.60 -34.54 12.04
N SER A 483 -26.48 -35.22 13.19
CA SER A 483 -25.20 -35.71 13.68
C SER A 483 -24.70 -36.79 12.70
N ALA A 484 -23.93 -36.40 11.69
CA ALA A 484 -23.20 -37.39 10.89
C ALA A 484 -22.00 -37.86 11.72
N THR A 485 -22.08 -39.10 12.20
CA THR A 485 -20.98 -39.88 12.79
C THR A 485 -20.14 -40.58 11.71
N SER A 486 -20.18 -40.11 10.46
CA SER A 486 -19.54 -40.76 9.30
C SER A 486 -18.79 -39.73 8.44
N PRO A 487 -17.60 -40.06 7.89
CA PRO A 487 -16.83 -39.17 7.03
C PRO A 487 -17.68 -38.80 5.81
N ASN A 488 -18.08 -37.53 5.71
CA ASN A 488 -18.47 -37.00 4.41
C ASN A 488 -17.16 -36.75 3.70
N TRP A 489 -16.83 -37.63 2.76
CA TRP A 489 -15.72 -37.43 1.85
C TRP A 489 -15.98 -36.08 1.17
N ILE A 490 -15.09 -35.11 1.26
CA ILE A 490 -14.91 -34.15 0.18
C ILE A 490 -13.43 -34.21 -0.01
N SER A 491 -13.04 -34.81 -1.12
CA SER A 491 -11.65 -35.09 -1.40
C SER A 491 -11.38 -34.61 -2.81
N PRO A 492 -10.30 -33.85 -3.03
CA PRO A 492 -9.56 -33.88 -4.29
C PRO A 492 -8.76 -35.20 -4.49
N GLY A 493 -9.20 -36.34 -3.93
CA GLY A 493 -8.46 -37.59 -4.05
C GLY A 493 -9.27 -38.83 -3.65
N SER A 494 -10.09 -39.33 -4.58
CA SER A 494 -10.50 -40.75 -4.54
C SER A 494 -9.28 -41.68 -4.64
N SER A 495 -8.20 -41.17 -5.24
CA SER A 495 -6.89 -41.79 -5.33
C SER A 495 -5.80 -40.77 -5.66
N SER A 496 -4.59 -41.07 -5.24
CA SER A 496 -3.41 -40.36 -5.71
C SER A 496 -2.78 -41.11 -6.90
N ILE A 497 -2.56 -40.40 -8.02
CA ILE A 497 -2.22 -40.97 -9.32
C ILE A 497 -0.90 -40.41 -9.86
N GLN A 498 -0.01 -41.28 -10.33
CA GLN A 498 1.16 -40.87 -11.10
C GLN A 498 0.91 -40.96 -12.61
N VAL A 499 1.14 -39.86 -13.34
CA VAL A 499 1.09 -39.82 -14.80
C VAL A 499 2.51 -39.72 -15.36
N GLY A 500 2.89 -40.70 -16.20
CA GLY A 500 4.20 -40.74 -16.85
C GLY A 500 4.16 -40.78 -18.37
N THR A 501 2.98 -40.67 -18.98
CA THR A 501 2.79 -40.73 -20.44
C THR A 501 1.94 -39.57 -20.91
N ALA A 502 2.34 -38.91 -22.00
CA ALA A 502 1.57 -37.82 -22.57
C ALA A 502 0.20 -38.30 -23.08
N GLY A 503 -0.86 -37.53 -22.85
CA GLY A 503 -2.21 -37.95 -23.24
C GLY A 503 -3.33 -37.07 -22.72
N THR A 504 -4.55 -37.48 -23.03
CA THR A 504 -5.79 -36.85 -22.54
C THR A 504 -6.48 -37.81 -21.58
N TYR A 505 -6.88 -37.30 -20.43
CA TYR A 505 -7.46 -38.05 -19.33
C TYR A 505 -8.82 -37.46 -18.91
N SER A 506 -9.61 -38.26 -18.22
CA SER A 506 -10.92 -37.89 -17.67
C SER A 506 -10.93 -38.13 -16.16
N TYR A 507 -9.81 -37.86 -15.50
CA TYR A 507 -9.71 -37.82 -14.05
C TYR A 507 -10.64 -36.75 -13.50
N SER A 508 -11.14 -36.94 -12.28
CA SER A 508 -11.93 -35.97 -11.54
C SER A 508 -11.80 -36.34 -10.07
N HIS A 509 -11.64 -35.35 -9.19
CA HIS A 509 -11.41 -35.58 -7.77
C HIS A 509 -10.15 -36.42 -7.50
N ASP A 510 -9.08 -36.20 -8.28
CA ASP A 510 -7.82 -36.93 -8.15
C ASP A 510 -6.62 -36.00 -7.86
N PHE A 511 -5.72 -36.48 -7.00
CA PHE A 511 -4.40 -35.89 -6.78
C PHE A 511 -3.42 -36.49 -7.79
N ILE A 512 -2.98 -35.70 -8.77
CA ILE A 512 -2.22 -36.17 -9.91
C ILE A 512 -0.80 -35.63 -9.85
N VAL A 513 0.19 -36.53 -9.82
CA VAL A 513 1.61 -36.17 -9.98
C VAL A 513 2.04 -36.42 -11.41
N ASP A 514 2.37 -35.35 -12.14
CA ASP A 514 2.96 -35.40 -13.47
C ASP A 514 4.48 -35.60 -13.38
N MET A 515 4.90 -36.86 -13.45
CA MET A 515 6.30 -37.24 -13.52
C MET A 515 6.44 -38.65 -14.10
N ASN A 516 7.25 -38.77 -15.16
CA ASN A 516 7.67 -40.07 -15.68
C ASN A 516 8.66 -40.75 -14.72
N ALA A 517 8.25 -41.87 -14.11
CA ALA A 517 9.04 -42.65 -13.16
C ALA A 517 10.44 -43.09 -13.66
N THR A 518 10.70 -43.09 -14.97
CA THR A 518 11.99 -43.48 -15.56
C THR A 518 12.89 -42.28 -15.88
N SER A 519 12.34 -41.24 -16.51
CA SER A 519 13.13 -40.06 -16.92
C SER A 519 13.16 -38.94 -15.88
N GLY A 520 12.21 -38.91 -14.94
CA GLY A 520 12.04 -37.79 -14.00
C GLY A 520 11.49 -36.51 -14.64
N ASN A 521 11.11 -36.57 -15.93
CA ASN A 521 10.50 -35.45 -16.64
C ASN A 521 8.98 -35.52 -16.55
N ALA A 522 8.35 -34.36 -16.54
CA ALA A 522 6.91 -34.22 -16.73
C ALA A 522 6.52 -34.48 -18.20
N VAL A 523 5.24 -34.71 -18.46
CA VAL A 523 4.72 -35.00 -19.79
C VAL A 523 3.62 -34.01 -20.19
N ALA A 524 3.30 -33.95 -21.48
CA ALA A 524 2.16 -33.14 -21.92
C ALA A 524 0.85 -33.86 -21.59
N MET A 525 0.00 -33.27 -20.76
CA MET A 525 -1.27 -33.86 -20.35
C MET A 525 -2.45 -32.90 -20.53
N THR A 526 -3.61 -33.46 -20.83
CA THR A 526 -4.88 -32.74 -20.83
C THR A 526 -5.86 -33.44 -19.89
N ILE A 527 -6.42 -32.70 -18.95
CA ILE A 527 -7.45 -33.17 -18.02
C ILE A 527 -8.79 -32.57 -18.42
N ASN A 528 -9.79 -33.43 -18.59
CA ASN A 528 -11.15 -33.02 -18.99
C ASN A 528 -12.19 -33.12 -17.88
N GLY A 529 -11.85 -33.73 -16.75
CA GLY A 529 -12.73 -33.71 -15.59
C GLY A 529 -12.36 -32.57 -14.64
N SER A 530 -13.05 -32.51 -13.50
CA SER A 530 -13.08 -31.36 -12.58
C SER A 530 -12.61 -31.76 -11.19
N ASP A 531 -12.34 -30.78 -10.33
CA ASP A 531 -11.87 -31.00 -8.96
C ASP A 531 -10.53 -31.75 -8.89
N ASP A 532 -9.65 -31.52 -9.87
CA ASP A 532 -8.35 -32.16 -9.94
C ASP A 532 -7.22 -31.25 -9.44
N LEU A 533 -6.25 -31.83 -8.74
CA LEU A 533 -5.00 -31.16 -8.37
C LEU A 533 -3.85 -31.82 -9.12
N VAL A 534 -3.19 -31.05 -10.00
CA VAL A 534 -2.03 -31.51 -10.76
C VAL A 534 -0.76 -30.91 -10.18
N GLN A 535 0.05 -31.75 -9.54
CA GLN A 535 1.40 -31.39 -9.12
C GLN A 535 2.42 -31.80 -10.18
N ILE A 536 3.15 -30.83 -10.72
CA ILE A 536 4.14 -31.06 -11.78
C ILE A 536 5.54 -31.16 -11.18
N GLN A 537 6.15 -32.34 -11.33
CA GLN A 537 7.45 -32.68 -10.73
C GLN A 537 8.49 -33.12 -11.76
N GLY A 538 8.60 -32.37 -12.86
CA GLY A 538 9.70 -32.56 -13.81
C GLY A 538 9.77 -31.50 -14.89
N GLU A 539 10.91 -31.47 -15.59
CA GLU A 539 11.16 -30.48 -16.64
C GLU A 539 10.27 -30.68 -17.87
N GLY A 540 9.82 -29.56 -18.45
CA GLY A 540 9.09 -29.53 -19.72
C GLY A 540 7.63 -29.98 -19.64
N GLY A 541 7.05 -29.97 -18.45
CA GLY A 541 5.63 -30.27 -18.23
C GLY A 541 4.71 -29.30 -18.95
N SER A 542 3.62 -29.83 -19.52
CA SER A 542 2.58 -29.01 -20.14
C SER A 542 1.23 -29.57 -19.77
N VAL A 543 0.48 -28.83 -18.96
CA VAL A 543 -0.85 -29.24 -18.51
C VAL A 543 -1.91 -28.37 -19.16
N THR A 544 -3.00 -29.00 -19.61
CA THR A 544 -4.23 -28.32 -20.02
C THR A 544 -5.38 -28.80 -19.16
N MET A 545 -5.97 -27.90 -18.38
CA MET A 545 -7.14 -28.16 -17.55
C MET A 545 -8.37 -27.61 -18.29
N ASN A 546 -9.27 -28.51 -18.70
CA ASN A 546 -10.53 -28.15 -19.35
C ASN A 546 -11.73 -28.27 -18.39
N GLY A 547 -11.51 -28.79 -17.19
CA GLY A 547 -12.50 -28.95 -16.14
C GLY A 547 -12.81 -27.67 -15.41
N PHE A 548 -13.43 -27.84 -14.24
CA PHE A 548 -13.80 -26.78 -13.32
C PHE A 548 -13.11 -27.04 -11.99
N ASN A 549 -12.78 -25.98 -11.25
CA ASN A 549 -12.20 -26.07 -9.91
C ASN A 549 -10.93 -26.93 -9.87
N ASP A 550 -10.11 -26.75 -10.89
CA ASP A 550 -8.84 -27.45 -11.04
C ASP A 550 -7.70 -26.60 -10.48
N SER A 551 -6.69 -27.25 -9.93
CA SER A 551 -5.50 -26.61 -9.40
C SER A 551 -4.21 -27.21 -9.98
N VAL A 552 -3.19 -26.38 -10.12
CA VAL A 552 -1.88 -26.77 -10.65
C VAL A 552 -0.78 -26.26 -9.72
N GLU A 553 0.04 -27.18 -9.21
CA GLU A 553 1.22 -26.85 -8.42
C GLU A 553 2.50 -27.15 -9.21
N VAL A 554 3.42 -26.20 -9.23
CA VAL A 554 4.66 -26.27 -9.99
C VAL A 554 5.84 -26.26 -9.03
N MET A 555 6.59 -27.36 -8.98
CA MET A 555 7.65 -27.56 -7.99
C MET A 555 9.07 -27.46 -8.59
N GLY A 556 9.63 -26.25 -8.69
CA GLY A 556 11.04 -26.03 -9.05
C GLY A 556 11.42 -26.34 -10.51
N TYR A 557 10.47 -26.35 -11.44
CA TYR A 557 10.67 -26.70 -12.85
C TYR A 557 10.12 -25.66 -13.84
N THR A 558 10.45 -25.82 -15.13
CA THR A 558 9.86 -25.03 -16.22
C THR A 558 8.64 -25.71 -16.81
N VAL A 559 7.48 -25.05 -16.78
CA VAL A 559 6.20 -25.62 -17.21
C VAL A 559 5.35 -24.66 -18.05
N THR A 560 4.41 -25.24 -18.82
CA THR A 560 3.30 -24.50 -19.43
C THR A 560 1.98 -24.96 -18.84
N VAL A 561 1.16 -24.02 -18.39
CA VAL A 561 -0.18 -24.27 -17.85
C VAL A 561 -1.19 -23.60 -18.78
N THR A 562 -2.19 -24.35 -19.21
CA THR A 562 -3.36 -23.82 -19.91
C THR A 562 -4.58 -24.19 -19.08
N ALA A 563 -5.07 -23.27 -18.29
CA ALA A 563 -6.22 -23.46 -17.42
C ALA A 563 -7.01 -22.17 -17.40
N SER A 564 -8.26 -22.16 -17.01
CA SER A 564 -9.00 -20.90 -16.79
C SER A 564 -9.90 -21.09 -15.60
N ASN A 565 -10.00 -20.07 -14.76
CA ASN A 565 -10.67 -20.18 -13.48
C ASN A 565 -10.04 -21.30 -12.63
N ALA A 566 -8.71 -21.37 -12.64
CA ALA A 566 -7.92 -22.36 -11.93
C ALA A 566 -6.96 -21.70 -10.94
N ASP A 567 -6.52 -22.49 -9.99
CA ASP A 567 -5.46 -22.09 -9.08
C ASP A 567 -4.11 -22.56 -9.61
N VAL A 568 -3.10 -21.70 -9.55
CA VAL A 568 -1.75 -22.01 -9.99
C VAL A 568 -0.74 -21.60 -8.93
N LEU A 569 -0.16 -22.58 -8.24
CA LEU A 569 0.89 -22.37 -7.24
C LEU A 569 2.26 -22.58 -7.90
N LEU A 570 3.06 -21.52 -7.97
CA LEU A 570 4.48 -21.59 -8.30
C LEU A 570 5.30 -21.61 -7.02
N ASP A 571 5.93 -22.74 -6.77
CA ASP A 571 6.93 -22.85 -5.72
C ASP A 571 8.22 -22.10 -6.08
N TYR A 572 9.16 -22.15 -5.14
CA TYR A 572 10.45 -21.49 -5.27
C TYR A 572 11.21 -22.01 -6.47
N ASN A 573 11.79 -21.05 -7.19
CA ASN A 573 12.55 -21.24 -8.42
C ASN A 573 11.76 -21.81 -9.61
N SER A 574 10.44 -21.98 -9.49
CA SER A 574 9.57 -22.41 -10.59
C SER A 574 9.50 -21.36 -11.70
N VAL A 575 9.36 -21.85 -12.93
CA VAL A 575 9.15 -21.01 -14.12
C VAL A 575 7.88 -21.48 -14.82
N ALA A 576 6.83 -20.66 -14.84
CA ALA A 576 5.59 -21.02 -15.51
C ALA A 576 5.22 -20.03 -16.61
N THR A 577 4.73 -20.58 -17.73
CA THR A 577 3.93 -19.83 -18.70
C THR A 577 2.47 -20.24 -18.54
N VAL A 578 1.60 -19.31 -18.15
CA VAL A 578 0.17 -19.57 -17.90
C VAL A 578 -0.66 -18.94 -19.03
N THR A 579 -1.67 -19.67 -19.50
CA THR A 579 -2.63 -19.23 -20.52
C THR A 579 -4.03 -19.48 -20.04
N GLY A 580 -4.89 -18.47 -20.13
CA GLY A 580 -6.24 -18.52 -19.60
C GLY A 580 -6.65 -17.24 -18.90
N ASN A 581 -7.84 -17.23 -18.32
CA ASN A 581 -8.40 -16.06 -17.64
C ASN A 581 -8.97 -16.46 -16.28
N TYR A 582 -9.06 -15.47 -15.39
CA TYR A 582 -9.67 -15.61 -14.06
C TYR A 582 -8.92 -16.58 -13.15
N ASP A 583 -7.62 -16.76 -13.36
CA ASP A 583 -6.79 -17.67 -12.56
C ASP A 583 -6.32 -16.99 -11.26
N GLN A 584 -6.25 -17.76 -10.18
CA GLN A 584 -5.59 -17.37 -8.93
C GLN A 584 -4.16 -17.91 -8.95
N ILE A 585 -3.17 -17.03 -9.00
CA ILE A 585 -1.77 -17.42 -9.23
C ILE A 585 -0.90 -16.96 -8.07
N ALA A 586 -0.26 -17.89 -7.38
CA ALA A 586 0.71 -17.58 -6.33
C ALA A 586 2.14 -17.80 -6.82
N GLN A 587 3.01 -16.87 -6.48
CA GLN A 587 4.46 -16.99 -6.54
C GLN A 587 4.97 -17.04 -5.10
N ALA A 588 5.07 -18.22 -4.51
CA ALA A 588 5.35 -18.41 -3.08
C ALA A 588 6.72 -17.83 -2.64
N GLY A 589 7.64 -17.71 -3.59
CA GLY A 589 8.94 -17.05 -3.44
C GLY A 589 9.53 -16.72 -4.81
N PRO A 590 10.84 -16.43 -4.90
CA PRO A 590 11.51 -16.09 -6.15
C PRO A 590 11.22 -17.10 -7.25
N SER A 591 10.39 -16.70 -8.21
CA SER A 591 9.89 -17.53 -9.31
C SER A 591 9.69 -16.66 -10.55
N LYS A 592 9.42 -17.29 -11.69
CA LYS A 592 9.18 -16.57 -12.94
C LYS A 592 7.83 -16.92 -13.53
N LEU A 593 6.96 -15.94 -13.61
CA LEU A 593 5.64 -16.07 -14.20
C LEU A 593 5.57 -15.31 -15.53
N THR A 594 5.01 -15.94 -16.55
CA THR A 594 4.66 -15.28 -17.81
C THR A 594 3.21 -15.63 -18.17
N LEU A 595 2.34 -14.63 -18.21
CA LEU A 595 1.01 -14.75 -18.77
C LEU A 595 1.07 -14.60 -20.29
N ASN A 596 0.51 -15.56 -21.01
CA ASN A 596 0.44 -15.49 -22.46
C ASN A 596 -0.53 -14.41 -22.93
N ALA A 597 -0.29 -13.90 -24.14
CA ALA A 597 -1.14 -12.86 -24.72
C ALA A 597 -2.60 -13.34 -24.84
N GLY A 598 -3.53 -12.59 -24.24
CA GLY A 598 -4.94 -12.93 -24.19
C GLY A 598 -5.42 -13.42 -22.82
N SER A 599 -4.49 -13.68 -21.89
CA SER A 599 -4.80 -13.84 -20.47
C SER A 599 -5.19 -12.51 -19.83
N THR A 600 -6.30 -12.50 -19.11
CA THR A 600 -6.91 -11.31 -18.50
C THR A 600 -7.66 -11.66 -17.22
N ASN A 601 -7.76 -10.69 -16.31
CA ASN A 601 -8.49 -10.82 -15.04
C ASN A 601 -7.89 -11.87 -14.09
N ASP A 602 -6.62 -12.20 -14.25
CA ASP A 602 -5.90 -13.08 -13.33
C ASP A 602 -5.51 -12.29 -12.08
N VAL A 603 -5.55 -12.97 -10.93
CA VAL A 603 -5.13 -12.45 -9.64
C VAL A 603 -3.81 -13.10 -9.27
N ILE A 604 -2.77 -12.30 -9.08
CA ILE A 604 -1.41 -12.75 -8.83
C ILE A 604 -0.98 -12.28 -7.44
N ALA A 605 -0.47 -13.18 -6.60
CA ALA A 605 0.14 -12.85 -5.33
C ALA A 605 1.61 -13.29 -5.30
N ILE A 606 2.49 -12.43 -4.79
CA ILE A 606 3.94 -12.61 -4.82
C ILE A 606 4.49 -12.58 -3.40
N GLY A 607 5.10 -13.67 -2.95
CA GLY A 607 5.68 -13.85 -1.63
C GLY A 607 7.10 -13.29 -1.50
N ALA A 608 7.50 -12.94 -0.27
CA ALA A 608 8.80 -12.33 0.04
C ALA A 608 9.95 -13.35 0.27
N GLY A 609 9.81 -14.59 -0.24
CA GLY A 609 10.69 -15.74 0.02
C GLY A 609 12.21 -15.49 -0.03
N PRO A 610 13.03 -16.21 0.78
CA PRO A 610 14.48 -16.04 0.77
C PRO A 610 15.11 -16.36 -0.60
N SER A 611 16.13 -15.59 -0.99
CA SER A 611 16.91 -15.84 -2.20
C SER A 611 17.95 -16.96 -2.00
N GLY A 612 17.96 -17.96 -2.87
CA GLY A 612 19.16 -18.76 -3.15
C GLY A 612 19.25 -20.14 -2.52
N PHE A 613 18.59 -21.13 -3.13
CA PHE A 613 18.89 -22.55 -2.91
C PHE A 613 18.93 -23.29 -4.25
N GLY A 614 19.97 -24.11 -4.47
CA GLY A 614 20.07 -25.16 -5.51
C GLY A 614 20.30 -24.74 -6.98
N ASP A 615 20.73 -25.71 -7.82
CA ASP A 615 20.77 -25.63 -9.30
C ASP A 615 19.33 -25.80 -9.86
N TYR A 616 18.45 -24.86 -9.56
CA TYR A 616 17.08 -24.79 -10.09
C TYR A 616 16.97 -23.77 -11.24
N PRO A 617 15.96 -23.84 -12.12
CA PRO A 617 15.95 -23.10 -13.38
C PRO A 617 15.87 -21.57 -13.23
N ASN A 618 15.32 -21.07 -12.13
CA ASN A 618 15.41 -19.66 -11.75
C ASN A 618 16.54 -19.44 -10.73
N SER A 619 17.42 -18.47 -11.01
CA SER A 619 18.49 -18.04 -10.11
C SER A 619 18.32 -16.59 -9.64
N ASP A 620 17.19 -15.96 -9.96
CA ASP A 620 16.92 -14.57 -9.63
C ASP A 620 16.74 -14.40 -8.12
N ALA A 621 17.19 -13.27 -7.59
CA ALA A 621 17.10 -12.97 -6.15
C ALA A 621 15.67 -12.65 -5.69
N TYR A 622 14.75 -12.45 -6.64
CA TYR A 622 13.36 -12.05 -6.43
C TYR A 622 12.52 -12.55 -7.62
N SER A 623 11.20 -12.45 -7.50
CA SER A 623 10.28 -12.89 -8.55
C SER A 623 10.35 -12.01 -9.79
N THR A 624 10.03 -12.59 -10.95
CA THR A 624 9.80 -11.82 -12.17
C THR A 624 8.45 -12.18 -12.76
N THR A 625 7.69 -11.16 -13.13
CA THR A 625 6.31 -11.30 -13.58
C THR A 625 6.14 -10.66 -14.95
N SER A 626 5.54 -11.37 -15.89
CA SER A 626 5.12 -10.81 -17.17
C SER A 626 3.61 -10.92 -17.30
N ALA A 627 2.91 -9.83 -17.02
CA ALA A 627 1.45 -9.80 -16.94
C ALA A 627 0.89 -8.46 -17.48
N SER A 628 -0.31 -8.48 -18.04
CA SER A 628 -1.00 -7.27 -18.48
C SER A 628 -2.49 -7.37 -18.15
N ASN A 629 -3.07 -6.30 -17.63
CA ASN A 629 -4.45 -6.26 -17.14
C ASN A 629 -4.74 -7.32 -16.06
N ALA A 630 -3.76 -7.61 -15.21
CA ALA A 630 -3.88 -8.46 -14.03
C ALA A 630 -4.03 -7.63 -12.74
N SER A 631 -4.59 -8.26 -11.71
CA SER A 631 -4.53 -7.77 -10.33
C SER A 631 -3.32 -8.41 -9.66
N ILE A 632 -2.41 -7.63 -9.10
CA ILE A 632 -1.13 -8.12 -8.58
C ILE A 632 -0.93 -7.61 -7.14
N MET A 633 -0.56 -8.51 -6.24
CA MET A 633 -0.19 -8.20 -4.87
C MET A 633 1.23 -8.64 -4.59
N LEU A 634 1.98 -7.80 -3.87
CA LEU A 634 3.22 -8.18 -3.22
C LEU A 634 3.00 -8.31 -1.71
N ALA A 635 3.53 -9.38 -1.12
CA ALA A 635 3.65 -9.54 0.32
C ALA A 635 4.66 -8.53 0.89
N ALA A 636 4.53 -8.18 2.17
CA ALA A 636 5.40 -7.19 2.81
C ALA A 636 6.90 -7.55 2.69
N GLY A 637 7.68 -6.64 2.12
CA GLY A 637 9.11 -6.83 1.90
C GLY A 637 9.45 -7.63 0.64
N ALA A 638 8.46 -7.99 -0.18
CA ALA A 638 8.70 -8.69 -1.43
C ALA A 638 9.32 -7.76 -2.49
N ALA A 639 9.96 -8.38 -3.48
CA ALA A 639 10.48 -7.68 -4.64
C ALA A 639 10.02 -8.36 -5.92
N ASP A 640 9.75 -7.56 -6.96
CA ASP A 640 9.37 -8.06 -8.28
C ASP A 640 9.88 -7.14 -9.41
N VAL A 641 10.18 -7.77 -10.55
CA VAL A 641 10.33 -7.06 -11.83
C VAL A 641 9.16 -7.45 -12.72
N LEU A 642 8.22 -6.52 -12.82
CA LEU A 642 7.00 -6.66 -13.59
C LEU A 642 7.19 -6.07 -15.00
N THR A 643 6.90 -6.89 -16.00
CA THR A 643 6.79 -6.48 -17.40
C THR A 643 5.35 -6.59 -17.88
N GLY A 644 4.97 -5.72 -18.81
CA GLY A 644 3.58 -5.57 -19.26
C GLY A 644 2.93 -4.32 -18.65
N SER A 645 1.65 -4.10 -18.94
CA SER A 645 0.97 -2.82 -18.66
C SER A 645 -0.49 -3.00 -18.29
N GLY A 646 -1.09 -1.96 -17.70
CA GLY A 646 -2.51 -1.94 -17.35
C GLY A 646 -2.84 -2.78 -16.11
N ASN A 647 -1.82 -3.23 -15.36
CA ASN A 647 -2.04 -4.00 -14.15
C ASN A 647 -2.50 -3.08 -13.00
N GLN A 648 -3.28 -3.65 -12.10
CA GLN A 648 -3.60 -3.04 -10.80
C GLN A 648 -2.71 -3.71 -9.75
N ILE A 649 -1.80 -2.96 -9.16
CA ILE A 649 -0.75 -3.51 -8.30
C ILE A 649 -0.93 -2.97 -6.89
N SER A 650 -0.88 -3.84 -5.88
CA SER A 650 -0.89 -3.44 -4.47
C SER A 650 0.45 -3.76 -3.82
N LEU A 651 0.99 -2.78 -3.11
CA LEU A 651 2.27 -2.88 -2.39
C LEU A 651 2.09 -2.65 -0.88
N ALA A 652 2.83 -3.43 -0.10
CA ALA A 652 2.96 -3.38 1.33
C ALA A 652 4.29 -2.73 1.78
N ASN A 653 4.55 -2.73 3.08
CA ASN A 653 5.74 -2.08 3.64
C ASN A 653 7.01 -2.89 3.38
N GLY A 654 8.03 -2.22 2.83
CA GLY A 654 9.32 -2.81 2.48
C GLY A 654 9.43 -3.24 1.03
N ASP A 655 8.34 -3.15 0.26
CA ASP A 655 8.28 -3.71 -1.09
C ASP A 655 9.18 -2.96 -2.07
N THR A 656 9.72 -3.70 -3.04
CA THR A 656 10.51 -3.16 -4.15
C THR A 656 9.96 -3.61 -5.49
N LEU A 657 9.45 -2.68 -6.30
CA LEU A 657 8.83 -2.99 -7.58
C LEU A 657 9.54 -2.26 -8.73
N THR A 658 9.86 -3.00 -9.80
CA THR A 658 10.13 -2.40 -11.11
C THR A 658 8.94 -2.64 -12.04
N ALA A 659 8.20 -1.59 -12.42
CA ALA A 659 6.99 -1.71 -13.25
C ALA A 659 6.81 -0.49 -14.15
N SER A 660 5.96 -0.54 -15.18
CA SER A 660 5.66 0.64 -16.00
C SER A 660 4.27 0.58 -16.62
N SER A 661 3.60 1.73 -16.72
CA SER A 661 2.26 1.88 -17.29
C SER A 661 1.18 1.09 -16.53
N ASN A 662 1.25 1.08 -15.20
CA ASN A 662 0.33 0.40 -14.30
C ASN A 662 -0.36 1.37 -13.33
N THR A 663 -1.38 0.88 -12.64
CA THR A 663 -1.96 1.56 -11.48
C THR A 663 -1.43 0.90 -10.22
N ILE A 664 -0.72 1.65 -9.38
CA ILE A 664 -0.08 1.14 -8.17
C ILE A 664 -0.81 1.72 -6.95
N SER A 665 -1.25 0.85 -6.06
CA SER A 665 -1.80 1.18 -4.76
C SER A 665 -0.80 0.81 -3.66
N ILE A 666 -0.58 1.69 -2.69
CA ILE A 666 0.38 1.46 -1.60
C ILE A 666 -0.34 1.49 -0.25
N ALA A 667 -0.07 0.50 0.60
CA ALA A 667 -0.59 0.43 1.96
C ALA A 667 -0.27 1.70 2.77
N ALA A 668 -1.18 2.10 3.66
CA ALA A 668 -1.05 3.33 4.43
C ALA A 668 0.19 3.32 5.34
N GLY A 669 1.02 4.36 5.25
CA GLY A 669 2.24 4.48 6.06
C GLY A 669 3.39 3.56 5.64
N ALA A 670 3.24 2.81 4.54
CA ALA A 670 4.28 1.95 4.03
C ALA A 670 5.45 2.74 3.44
N THR A 671 6.65 2.15 3.53
CA THR A 671 7.82 2.58 2.77
C THR A 671 8.07 1.60 1.63
N VAL A 672 8.08 2.08 0.38
CA VAL A 672 8.31 1.25 -0.82
C VAL A 672 9.42 1.81 -1.69
N THR A 673 9.98 0.97 -2.55
CA THR A 673 10.90 1.36 -3.61
C THR A 673 10.28 1.08 -4.97
N LEU A 674 10.16 2.11 -5.80
CA LEU A 674 9.57 2.01 -7.14
C LEU A 674 10.58 2.38 -8.20
N THR A 675 10.70 1.57 -9.24
CA THR A 675 11.47 1.93 -10.44
C THR A 675 10.59 1.75 -11.66
N GLY A 676 10.61 2.72 -12.57
CA GLY A 676 9.97 2.58 -13.86
C GLY A 676 9.19 3.81 -14.28
N SER A 677 8.12 3.66 -15.05
CA SER A 677 7.62 4.79 -15.83
C SER A 677 6.14 4.75 -16.13
N SER A 678 5.53 5.93 -16.17
CA SER A 678 4.14 6.13 -16.54
C SER A 678 3.15 5.38 -15.65
N ASP A 679 3.52 5.11 -14.39
CA ASP A 679 2.61 4.53 -13.42
C ASP A 679 1.72 5.62 -12.80
N THR A 680 0.46 5.26 -12.52
CA THR A 680 -0.45 6.06 -11.69
C THR A 680 -0.44 5.50 -10.28
N ILE A 681 0.05 6.29 -9.33
CA ILE A 681 0.28 5.84 -7.95
C ILE A 681 -0.80 6.45 -7.04
N ASN A 682 -1.60 5.59 -6.42
CA ASN A 682 -2.70 5.91 -5.52
C ASN A 682 -2.34 5.48 -4.08
N VAL A 683 -2.28 6.40 -3.11
CA VAL A 683 -1.75 6.06 -1.77
C VAL A 683 -2.50 6.79 -0.67
N SER A 684 -2.62 6.18 0.50
CA SER A 684 -3.08 6.89 1.70
C SER A 684 -1.97 7.80 2.27
N SER A 685 -2.32 8.94 2.87
CA SER A 685 -1.33 9.90 3.39
C SER A 685 -0.33 9.26 4.36
N GLY A 686 0.92 9.72 4.34
CA GLY A 686 1.97 9.29 5.28
C GLY A 686 2.91 8.18 4.81
N SER A 687 2.74 7.67 3.58
CA SER A 687 3.69 6.70 2.99
C SER A 687 4.96 7.37 2.46
N VAL A 688 6.04 6.58 2.37
CA VAL A 688 7.34 6.98 1.82
C VAL A 688 7.60 6.23 0.53
N ILE A 689 7.90 6.94 -0.56
CA ILE A 689 8.22 6.35 -1.86
C ILE A 689 9.66 6.68 -2.22
N ASN A 690 10.48 5.64 -2.39
CA ASN A 690 11.84 5.75 -2.89
C ASN A 690 11.85 5.48 -4.39
N PHE A 691 12.07 6.51 -5.21
CA PHE A 691 12.13 6.34 -6.66
C PHE A 691 13.53 5.91 -7.10
N GLY A 692 13.59 4.84 -7.88
CA GLY A 692 14.75 4.47 -8.67
C GLY A 692 15.00 5.50 -9.77
N ALA A 693 16.20 5.48 -10.33
CA ALA A 693 16.63 6.50 -11.28
C ALA A 693 15.76 6.54 -12.54
N SER A 694 15.46 7.75 -13.01
CA SER A 694 14.69 8.01 -14.24
C SER A 694 13.22 7.59 -14.16
N SER A 695 12.63 7.66 -12.96
CA SER A 695 11.22 7.33 -12.78
C SER A 695 10.29 8.40 -13.36
N THR A 696 9.14 8.04 -13.97
CA THR A 696 8.25 9.00 -14.66
C THR A 696 6.77 8.87 -14.29
N ASP A 697 6.46 8.98 -13.01
CA ASP A 697 5.15 8.57 -12.47
C ASP A 697 4.27 9.73 -12.03
N THR A 698 2.96 9.46 -11.94
CA THR A 698 1.93 10.43 -11.53
C THR A 698 1.31 10.00 -10.21
N LEU A 699 1.26 10.92 -9.24
CA LEU A 699 0.68 10.69 -7.93
C LEU A 699 -0.71 11.34 -7.85
N SER A 700 -1.68 10.63 -7.28
CA SER A 700 -3.05 11.11 -7.15
C SER A 700 -3.40 11.64 -5.75
N THR A 701 -2.50 11.45 -4.76
CA THR A 701 -2.77 11.76 -3.36
C THR A 701 -1.70 12.64 -2.74
N ALA A 702 -2.15 13.54 -1.86
CA ALA A 702 -1.30 14.55 -1.22
C ALA A 702 -0.69 14.07 0.10
N GLY A 703 0.41 14.70 0.53
CA GLY A 703 0.99 14.48 1.86
C GLY A 703 1.86 13.22 1.96
N LEU A 704 2.52 12.86 0.87
CA LEU A 704 3.50 11.77 0.80
C LEU A 704 4.92 12.29 1.01
N THR A 705 5.84 11.38 1.37
CA THR A 705 7.28 11.67 1.36
C THR A 705 7.94 10.97 0.17
N LEU A 706 8.56 11.73 -0.73
CA LEU A 706 9.17 11.21 -1.97
C LEU A 706 10.68 11.41 -1.93
N ASN A 707 11.44 10.34 -2.18
CA ASN A 707 12.89 10.41 -2.33
C ASN A 707 13.24 10.22 -3.80
N LEU A 708 13.66 11.32 -4.45
CA LEU A 708 13.99 11.37 -5.87
C LEU A 708 15.49 11.21 -6.10
N THR A 709 15.83 10.44 -7.12
CA THR A 709 17.17 10.21 -7.63
C THR A 709 17.33 10.79 -9.04
N ASN A 710 18.40 10.41 -9.74
CA ASN A 710 18.79 11.09 -10.96
C ASN A 710 17.91 10.69 -12.16
N GLY A 711 17.30 11.69 -12.78
CA GLY A 711 16.49 11.56 -14.00
C GLY A 711 14.99 11.55 -13.74
N ASP A 712 14.55 11.64 -12.48
CA ASP A 712 13.15 11.46 -12.12
C ASP A 712 12.28 12.63 -12.61
N VAL A 713 11.10 12.31 -13.14
CA VAL A 713 10.10 13.26 -13.65
C VAL A 713 8.75 12.88 -13.03
N ILE A 714 8.41 13.47 -11.89
CA ILE A 714 7.24 13.09 -11.10
C ILE A 714 6.17 14.16 -11.19
N THR A 715 4.91 13.76 -11.36
CA THR A 715 3.76 14.66 -11.20
C THR A 715 3.19 14.51 -9.78
N ALA A 716 3.40 15.52 -8.92
CA ALA A 716 3.05 15.52 -7.49
C ALA A 716 2.69 16.94 -7.00
N SER A 717 1.72 17.06 -6.09
CA SER A 717 1.24 18.34 -5.54
C SER A 717 0.93 18.26 -4.04
N SER A 718 1.57 19.13 -3.25
CA SER A 718 1.49 19.21 -1.78
C SER A 718 2.34 18.18 -1.02
N GLU A 719 3.44 17.72 -1.64
CA GLU A 719 4.24 16.60 -1.15
C GLU A 719 5.49 17.07 -0.43
N THR A 720 6.05 16.22 0.44
CA THR A 720 7.41 16.39 0.96
C THR A 720 8.38 15.64 0.08
N ILE A 721 9.33 16.34 -0.55
CA ILE A 721 10.20 15.74 -1.57
C ILE A 721 11.67 15.96 -1.19
N GLY A 722 12.49 14.91 -1.19
CA GLY A 722 13.94 15.00 -1.09
C GLY A 722 14.58 14.68 -2.43
N VAL A 723 15.45 15.56 -2.93
CA VAL A 723 16.23 15.32 -4.16
C VAL A 723 17.68 15.01 -3.81
N ALA A 724 18.15 13.83 -4.25
CA ALA A 724 19.48 13.34 -3.96
C ALA A 724 20.61 14.24 -4.50
N ALA A 725 21.81 14.09 -3.92
CA ALA A 725 22.96 14.90 -4.31
C ALA A 725 23.32 14.69 -5.79
N SER A 726 23.59 15.78 -6.50
CA SER A 726 23.87 15.79 -7.95
C SER A 726 22.78 15.21 -8.86
N ALA A 727 21.59 14.90 -8.33
CA ALA A 727 20.48 14.41 -9.14
C ALA A 727 19.85 15.53 -9.98
N THR A 728 19.36 15.18 -11.16
CA THR A 728 18.44 16.01 -11.94
C THR A 728 17.03 15.48 -11.73
N ALA A 729 16.10 16.31 -11.26
CA ALA A 729 14.70 15.93 -11.04
C ALA A 729 13.76 17.00 -11.63
N THR A 730 12.61 16.57 -12.12
CA THR A 730 11.50 17.42 -12.51
C THR A 730 10.28 17.06 -11.67
N VAL A 731 9.70 18.03 -10.99
CA VAL A 731 8.45 17.87 -10.23
C VAL A 731 7.41 18.75 -10.89
N THR A 732 6.37 18.14 -11.44
CA THR A 732 5.24 18.84 -12.05
C THR A 732 4.08 18.84 -11.07
N GLY A 733 3.51 20.02 -10.79
CA GLY A 733 2.49 20.21 -9.75
C GLY A 733 2.84 21.43 -8.92
N SER A 734 2.23 21.61 -7.74
CA SER A 734 2.47 22.79 -6.90
C SER A 734 2.26 22.51 -5.42
N GLY A 735 2.76 23.42 -4.56
CA GLY A 735 2.55 23.36 -3.12
C GLY A 735 3.46 22.34 -2.42
N ASN A 736 4.45 21.79 -3.11
CA ASN A 736 5.38 20.83 -2.55
C ASN A 736 6.40 21.50 -1.62
N THR A 737 6.87 20.77 -0.61
CA THR A 737 8.01 21.13 0.21
C THR A 737 9.21 20.30 -0.22
N ILE A 738 10.17 20.91 -0.91
CA ILE A 738 11.25 20.21 -1.60
C ILE A 738 12.60 20.51 -0.92
N THR A 739 13.34 19.49 -0.51
CA THR A 739 14.70 19.61 0.01
C THR A 739 15.72 19.20 -1.04
N LEU A 740 16.71 20.07 -1.29
CA LEU A 740 17.76 19.87 -2.28
C LEU A 740 19.12 19.61 -1.63
N ALA A 741 19.74 18.48 -1.97
CA ALA A 741 21.11 18.18 -1.61
C ALA A 741 22.12 18.88 -2.53
N ASN A 742 23.40 18.86 -2.15
CA ASN A 742 24.47 19.53 -2.92
C ASN A 742 24.55 19.01 -4.36
N GLY A 743 24.60 19.93 -5.33
CA GLY A 743 24.66 19.62 -6.75
C GLY A 743 23.31 19.30 -7.41
N ALA A 744 22.22 19.21 -6.64
CA ALA A 744 20.90 18.89 -7.19
C ALA A 744 20.42 19.94 -8.20
N LYS A 745 19.72 19.48 -9.23
CA LYS A 745 19.09 20.30 -10.27
C LYS A 745 17.60 19.98 -10.31
N LEU A 746 16.77 20.93 -9.93
CA LEU A 746 15.33 20.77 -9.86
C LEU A 746 14.66 21.60 -10.95
N THR A 747 13.68 21.02 -11.64
CA THR A 747 12.66 21.77 -12.37
C THR A 747 11.34 21.66 -11.61
N ALA A 748 10.81 22.76 -11.07
CA ALA A 748 9.61 22.79 -10.22
C ALA A 748 8.91 24.16 -10.34
N SER A 749 7.72 24.37 -9.78
CA SER A 749 7.06 25.69 -9.84
C SER A 749 5.98 25.82 -8.77
N ASN A 750 5.92 26.99 -8.12
CA ASN A 750 5.00 27.29 -7.02
C ASN A 750 5.20 26.37 -5.80
N ASP A 751 6.45 26.05 -5.50
CA ASP A 751 6.85 25.16 -4.42
C ASP A 751 7.69 25.87 -3.34
N ALA A 752 7.74 25.29 -2.14
CA ALA A 752 8.64 25.71 -1.07
C ALA A 752 9.92 24.87 -1.14
N ILE A 753 11.04 25.47 -1.53
CA ILE A 753 12.29 24.78 -1.79
C ILE A 753 13.31 25.11 -0.69
N SER A 754 14.00 24.12 -0.14
CA SER A 754 15.06 24.29 0.86
C SER A 754 16.35 23.61 0.43
N ALA A 755 17.43 24.38 0.28
CA ALA A 755 18.74 23.87 -0.07
C ALA A 755 19.63 23.67 1.17
N ALA A 756 20.38 22.56 1.22
CA ALA A 756 21.28 22.25 2.33
C ALA A 756 22.41 23.29 2.50
N ALA A 757 22.97 23.42 3.70
CA ALA A 757 24.08 24.34 3.97
C ALA A 757 25.30 24.08 3.07
N ALA A 758 25.91 25.15 2.57
CA ALA A 758 27.01 25.13 1.60
C ALA A 758 26.72 24.36 0.28
N ALA A 759 25.44 24.07 -0.02
CA ALA A 759 25.07 23.43 -1.26
C ALA A 759 25.13 24.41 -2.44
N SER A 760 25.49 23.91 -3.62
CA SER A 760 25.23 24.60 -4.88
C SER A 760 24.13 23.86 -5.63
N VAL A 761 22.95 24.47 -5.75
CA VAL A 761 21.77 23.86 -6.39
C VAL A 761 21.35 24.64 -7.62
N THR A 762 20.65 23.99 -8.55
CA THR A 762 19.99 24.67 -9.68
C THR A 762 18.49 24.51 -9.54
N VAL A 763 17.75 25.61 -9.64
CA VAL A 763 16.28 25.61 -9.62
C VAL A 763 15.81 26.25 -10.91
N THR A 764 15.05 25.51 -11.70
CA THR A 764 14.40 25.99 -12.92
C THR A 764 12.91 25.93 -12.68
N GLY A 765 12.19 27.03 -12.91
CA GLY A 765 10.86 27.14 -12.34
C GLY A 765 10.45 28.57 -12.18
N ASN A 766 9.20 28.75 -11.75
CA ASN A 766 8.65 30.05 -11.42
C ASN A 766 7.76 29.96 -10.19
N GLY A 767 7.76 31.03 -9.41
CA GLY A 767 6.86 31.19 -8.27
C GLY A 767 7.30 30.40 -7.04
N ASP A 768 8.53 29.91 -7.03
CA ASP A 768 9.07 29.15 -5.90
C ASP A 768 9.51 30.08 -4.77
N THR A 769 9.35 29.61 -3.53
CA THR A 769 9.95 30.24 -2.34
C THR A 769 11.13 29.40 -1.91
N ILE A 770 12.35 29.92 -2.07
CA ILE A 770 13.60 29.21 -1.86
C ILE A 770 14.24 29.67 -0.54
N THR A 771 14.56 28.72 0.33
CA THR A 771 15.39 28.89 1.53
C THR A 771 16.70 28.12 1.39
N GLY A 772 17.72 28.48 2.16
CA GLY A 772 19.01 27.80 2.11
C GLY A 772 19.77 27.87 3.42
N GLY A 773 20.63 26.88 3.69
CA GLY A 773 21.57 26.96 4.80
C GLY A 773 22.70 27.98 4.55
N SER A 774 23.51 28.27 5.56
CA SER A 774 24.65 29.18 5.43
C SER A 774 25.57 28.80 4.26
N GLY A 775 25.95 29.77 3.44
CA GLY A 775 26.87 29.58 2.30
C GLY A 775 26.28 28.87 1.09
N THR A 776 24.96 28.74 1.01
CA THR A 776 24.28 28.14 -0.15
C THR A 776 24.41 29.02 -1.40
N VAL A 777 24.59 28.37 -2.54
CA VAL A 777 24.57 28.98 -3.87
C VAL A 777 23.35 28.47 -4.64
N ILE A 778 22.45 29.38 -5.02
CA ILE A 778 21.25 29.10 -5.80
C ILE A 778 21.51 29.55 -7.24
N ASN A 779 21.48 28.63 -8.21
CA ASN A 779 21.56 28.95 -9.63
C ASN A 779 20.15 28.91 -10.21
N LEU A 780 19.59 30.06 -10.60
CA LEU A 780 18.24 30.12 -11.17
C LEU A 780 18.27 29.84 -12.67
N GLY A 781 17.23 29.18 -13.16
CA GLY A 781 16.94 29.00 -14.58
C GLY A 781 16.47 30.30 -15.22
N ALA A 782 16.54 30.37 -16.55
CA ALA A 782 16.20 31.59 -17.29
C ALA A 782 14.72 31.97 -17.19
N ASN A 783 14.46 33.27 -17.03
CA ASN A 783 13.13 33.85 -16.81
C ASN A 783 12.50 33.46 -15.48
N SER A 784 13.30 33.09 -14.47
CA SER A 784 12.81 32.75 -13.14
C SER A 784 12.09 33.94 -12.49
N THR A 785 11.00 33.68 -11.77
CA THR A 785 10.28 34.65 -10.92
C THR A 785 10.34 34.28 -9.43
N ASP A 786 11.38 33.58 -9.01
CA ASP A 786 11.45 32.97 -7.69
C ASP A 786 11.82 33.97 -6.58
N THR A 787 11.40 33.65 -5.36
CA THR A 787 11.71 34.42 -4.15
C THR A 787 12.73 33.68 -3.31
N VAL A 788 13.83 34.33 -2.94
CA VAL A 788 14.81 33.81 -1.98
C VAL A 788 14.53 34.44 -0.61
N ALA A 789 14.08 33.62 0.34
CA ALA A 789 13.55 34.10 1.62
C ALA A 789 14.58 34.10 2.76
N THR A 790 15.74 33.47 2.56
CA THR A 790 16.83 33.45 3.56
C THR A 790 17.92 34.42 3.15
N ALA A 791 18.32 35.29 4.07
CA ALA A 791 19.42 36.23 3.85
C ALA A 791 20.81 35.57 3.89
N GLY A 792 21.78 36.23 3.27
CA GLY A 792 23.19 35.82 3.28
C GLY A 792 23.51 34.67 2.31
N LEU A 793 22.65 34.44 1.33
CA LEU A 793 22.86 33.45 0.27
C LEU A 793 23.55 34.07 -0.94
N THR A 794 24.07 33.21 -1.83
CA THR A 794 24.53 33.62 -3.15
C THR A 794 23.51 33.18 -4.20
N VAL A 795 22.98 34.12 -5.00
CA VAL A 795 22.00 33.83 -6.05
C VAL A 795 22.62 34.18 -7.40
N LYS A 796 22.58 33.25 -8.36
CA LYS A 796 23.05 33.49 -9.73
C LYS A 796 21.88 33.64 -10.69
N LEU A 797 21.90 34.73 -11.44
CA LEU A 797 20.87 35.14 -12.39
C LEU A 797 21.38 35.16 -13.83
N VAL A 798 20.49 34.88 -14.76
CA VAL A 798 20.67 34.98 -16.21
C VAL A 798 19.59 35.91 -16.80
N SER A 799 19.63 36.14 -18.12
CA SER A 799 18.73 37.11 -18.75
C SER A 799 17.26 36.68 -18.64
N GLY A 800 16.40 37.62 -18.27
CA GLY A 800 14.95 37.43 -18.10
C GLY A 800 14.53 37.23 -16.64
N ASP A 801 15.47 36.95 -15.74
CA ASP A 801 15.15 36.63 -14.35
C ASP A 801 14.60 37.85 -13.58
N SER A 802 13.67 37.59 -12.68
CA SER A 802 13.04 38.54 -11.76
C SER A 802 13.11 37.99 -10.33
N LEU A 803 14.20 38.29 -9.64
CA LEU A 803 14.46 37.82 -8.28
C LEU A 803 13.78 38.72 -7.23
N THR A 804 13.19 38.10 -6.21
CA THR A 804 12.88 38.79 -4.93
C THR A 804 13.80 38.25 -3.83
N ALA A 805 14.73 39.05 -3.31
CA ALA A 805 15.76 38.63 -2.33
C ALA A 805 16.14 39.80 -1.40
N SER A 806 16.82 39.56 -0.29
CA SER A 806 17.26 40.65 0.58
C SER A 806 18.46 40.26 1.44
N SER A 807 19.44 41.16 1.50
CA SER A 807 20.71 40.94 2.20
C SER A 807 21.51 39.75 1.63
N ASP A 808 21.45 39.57 0.31
CA ASP A 808 22.08 38.47 -0.43
C ASP A 808 23.21 38.96 -1.35
N THR A 809 24.05 38.03 -1.79
CA THR A 809 25.02 38.27 -2.88
C THR A 809 24.41 37.80 -4.20
N VAL A 810 24.12 38.72 -5.12
CA VAL A 810 23.49 38.41 -6.40
C VAL A 810 24.56 38.50 -7.51
N SER A 811 24.67 37.48 -8.34
CA SER A 811 25.61 37.43 -9.47
C SER A 811 24.88 37.28 -10.78
N VAL A 812 25.02 38.26 -11.67
CA VAL A 812 24.28 38.39 -12.92
C VAL A 812 25.20 38.08 -14.11
N ALA A 813 24.80 37.14 -14.96
CA ALA A 813 25.55 36.76 -16.16
C ALA A 813 25.77 37.94 -17.11
N ALA A 814 26.89 37.97 -17.83
CA ALA A 814 27.21 39.05 -18.78
C ALA A 814 26.11 39.26 -19.83
N SER A 815 25.86 40.52 -20.19
CA SER A 815 24.80 40.92 -21.14
C SER A 815 23.37 40.52 -20.76
N ALA A 816 23.12 40.03 -19.54
CA ALA A 816 21.78 39.72 -19.06
C ALA A 816 21.00 40.97 -18.68
N THR A 817 19.69 40.94 -18.91
CA THR A 817 18.75 41.89 -18.30
C THR A 817 17.97 41.19 -17.20
N VAL A 818 18.03 41.69 -15.97
CA VAL A 818 17.38 41.10 -14.80
C VAL A 818 16.59 42.15 -14.02
N THR A 819 15.63 41.69 -13.22
CA THR A 819 14.95 42.50 -12.21
C THR A 819 15.30 41.96 -10.83
N VAL A 820 15.70 42.83 -9.90
CA VAL A 820 15.98 42.46 -8.51
C VAL A 820 15.10 43.33 -7.62
N THR A 821 14.28 42.68 -6.82
CA THR A 821 13.36 43.31 -5.87
C THR A 821 13.73 42.91 -4.46
N GLY A 822 13.69 43.86 -3.54
CA GLY A 822 14.14 43.71 -2.17
C GLY A 822 15.33 44.62 -1.90
N ASN A 823 15.99 44.42 -0.77
CA ASN A 823 16.88 45.43 -0.21
C ASN A 823 18.18 44.85 0.33
N SER A 824 19.21 45.69 0.31
CA SER A 824 20.52 45.45 0.92
C SER A 824 21.29 44.31 0.26
N ASP A 825 21.01 44.04 -1.02
CA ASP A 825 21.75 43.06 -1.80
C ASP A 825 23.07 43.62 -2.32
N THR A 826 24.08 42.77 -2.43
CA THR A 826 25.33 43.07 -3.14
C THR A 826 25.29 42.40 -4.51
N ILE A 827 25.08 43.19 -5.56
CA ILE A 827 24.89 42.73 -6.93
C ILE A 827 26.20 42.87 -7.72
N THR A 828 26.60 41.80 -8.39
CA THR A 828 27.70 41.77 -9.35
C THR A 828 27.15 41.45 -10.73
N GLY A 829 27.56 42.20 -11.75
CA GLY A 829 27.16 41.97 -13.15
C GLY A 829 28.37 41.83 -14.07
N GLY A 830 28.24 40.98 -15.10
CA GLY A 830 29.17 41.00 -16.23
C GLY A 830 29.00 42.24 -17.12
N SER A 831 29.93 42.46 -18.05
CA SER A 831 29.85 43.58 -19.00
C SER A 831 28.54 43.56 -19.81
N GLY A 832 27.92 44.74 -19.97
CA GLY A 832 26.68 44.91 -20.73
C GLY A 832 25.42 44.43 -20.00
N THR A 833 25.50 44.12 -18.70
CA THR A 833 24.32 43.78 -17.90
C THR A 833 23.39 44.98 -17.69
N VAL A 834 22.09 44.69 -17.60
CA VAL A 834 21.05 45.65 -17.25
C VAL A 834 20.33 45.14 -16.01
N ILE A 835 20.39 45.89 -14.91
CA ILE A 835 19.76 45.55 -13.63
C ILE A 835 18.60 46.52 -13.42
N ASN A 836 17.37 46.02 -13.40
CA ASN A 836 16.20 46.80 -13.02
C ASN A 836 15.95 46.59 -11.52
N LEU A 837 16.03 47.66 -10.72
CA LEU A 837 15.74 47.57 -9.29
C LEU A 837 14.25 47.80 -9.01
N GLY A 838 13.74 47.09 -8.01
CA GLY A 838 12.42 47.32 -7.45
C GLY A 838 12.36 48.63 -6.66
N ALA A 839 11.13 49.14 -6.44
CA ALA A 839 10.94 50.42 -5.76
C ALA A 839 11.42 50.41 -4.31
N ASN A 840 12.08 51.50 -3.91
CA ASN A 840 12.71 51.67 -2.59
C ASN A 840 13.90 50.73 -2.35
N SER A 841 14.54 50.24 -3.41
CA SER A 841 15.74 49.39 -3.29
C SER A 841 16.86 50.12 -2.54
N THR A 842 17.61 49.39 -1.72
CA THR A 842 18.83 49.88 -1.06
C THR A 842 20.07 49.09 -1.48
N ASP A 843 20.08 48.58 -2.71
CA ASP A 843 21.09 47.62 -3.16
C ASP A 843 22.40 48.29 -3.58
N THR A 844 23.48 47.51 -3.49
CA THR A 844 24.83 47.91 -3.90
C THR A 844 25.23 47.14 -5.14
N VAL A 845 25.67 47.84 -6.18
CA VAL A 845 26.27 47.25 -7.39
C VAL A 845 27.79 47.37 -7.28
N SER A 846 28.48 46.24 -7.15
CA SER A 846 29.93 46.21 -6.85
C SER A 846 30.81 45.94 -8.08
N THR A 847 30.25 46.05 -9.28
CA THR A 847 30.94 45.84 -10.56
C THR A 847 30.73 47.03 -11.47
N THR A 848 31.77 47.41 -12.22
CA THR A 848 31.73 48.57 -13.11
C THR A 848 31.20 48.23 -14.51
N GLY A 849 30.72 49.24 -15.23
CA GLY A 849 30.34 49.14 -16.64
C GLY A 849 29.02 48.41 -16.86
N VAL A 850 28.14 48.43 -15.87
CA VAL A 850 26.79 47.88 -15.96
C VAL A 850 25.77 49.01 -16.11
N THR A 851 24.55 48.67 -16.53
CA THR A 851 23.42 49.61 -16.56
C THR A 851 22.46 49.31 -15.42
N VAL A 852 22.18 50.28 -14.56
CA VAL A 852 21.21 50.14 -13.45
C VAL A 852 20.02 51.04 -13.71
N LYS A 853 18.81 50.49 -13.66
CA LYS A 853 17.56 51.25 -13.80
C LYS A 853 16.88 51.40 -12.44
N LEU A 854 16.58 52.64 -12.10
CA LEU A 854 16.00 53.07 -10.84
C LEU A 854 14.60 53.63 -11.03
N VAL A 855 13.75 53.41 -10.04
CA VAL A 855 12.42 54.00 -9.89
C VAL A 855 12.37 54.85 -8.60
N SER A 856 11.19 55.34 -8.23
CA SER A 856 11.07 56.29 -7.12
C SER A 856 11.32 55.61 -5.77
N GLY A 857 12.16 56.25 -4.95
CA GLY A 857 12.51 55.80 -3.60
C GLY A 857 13.84 55.04 -3.52
N ASP A 858 14.44 54.69 -4.65
CA ASP A 858 15.65 53.86 -4.69
C ASP A 858 16.88 54.60 -4.17
N SER A 859 17.77 53.87 -3.50
CA SER A 859 19.05 54.32 -2.96
C SER A 859 20.16 53.37 -3.40
N LEU A 860 20.78 53.68 -4.53
CA LEU A 860 21.82 52.87 -5.16
C LEU A 860 23.22 53.25 -4.64
N THR A 861 24.05 52.26 -4.34
CA THR A 861 25.51 52.44 -4.26
C THR A 861 26.19 51.77 -5.46
N ALA A 862 26.80 52.53 -6.37
CA ALA A 862 27.40 52.04 -7.62
C ALA A 862 28.60 52.92 -8.04
N SER A 863 29.45 52.48 -8.97
CA SER A 863 30.56 53.32 -9.43
C SER A 863 31.05 52.91 -10.81
N SER A 864 31.32 53.90 -11.66
CA SER A 864 31.72 53.70 -13.07
C SER A 864 30.64 52.97 -13.88
N ASP A 865 29.37 53.24 -13.59
CA ASP A 865 28.21 52.60 -14.18
C ASP A 865 27.34 53.57 -14.97
N THR A 866 26.42 53.04 -15.78
CA THR A 866 25.36 53.83 -16.39
C THR A 866 24.10 53.70 -15.54
N VAL A 867 23.58 54.80 -15.00
CA VAL A 867 22.39 54.80 -14.16
C VAL A 867 21.24 55.48 -14.90
N SER A 868 20.05 54.88 -14.89
CA SER A 868 18.86 55.43 -15.54
C SER A 868 17.71 55.55 -14.56
N VAL A 869 17.21 56.76 -14.35
CA VAL A 869 16.13 57.06 -13.40
C VAL A 869 14.82 57.31 -14.15
N ALA A 870 13.76 56.59 -13.79
CA ALA A 870 12.45 56.72 -14.43
C ALA A 870 11.87 58.14 -14.34
N ALA A 871 11.01 58.52 -15.28
CA ALA A 871 10.40 59.86 -15.32
C ALA A 871 9.59 60.16 -14.05
N GLY A 872 9.81 61.34 -13.46
CA GLY A 872 9.17 61.77 -12.21
C GLY A 872 9.61 61.00 -10.95
N ALA A 873 10.58 60.09 -11.05
CA ALA A 873 11.12 59.37 -9.90
C ALA A 873 12.15 60.20 -9.13
N SER A 874 12.25 59.97 -7.82
CA SER A 874 13.34 60.45 -6.98
C SER A 874 14.24 59.27 -6.60
N ALA A 875 15.55 59.36 -6.89
CA ALA A 875 16.52 58.32 -6.55
C ALA A 875 17.77 58.92 -5.90
N THR A 876 18.35 58.20 -4.95
CA THR A 876 19.64 58.52 -4.33
C THR A 876 20.73 57.67 -4.94
N ILE A 877 21.83 58.29 -5.36
CA ILE A 877 22.97 57.61 -5.99
C ILE A 877 24.21 57.96 -5.18
N THR A 878 24.89 56.95 -4.67
CA THR A 878 26.14 57.07 -3.90
C THR A 878 27.26 56.33 -4.63
N GLY A 879 28.38 57.02 -4.83
CA GLY A 879 29.55 56.50 -5.50
C GLY A 879 30.02 57.45 -6.59
N ASN A 880 30.87 56.96 -7.48
CA ASN A 880 31.68 57.84 -8.33
C ASN A 880 31.79 57.34 -9.77
N SER A 881 31.94 58.31 -10.67
CA SER A 881 32.20 58.13 -12.10
C SER A 881 31.03 57.53 -12.87
N ASP A 882 29.81 57.72 -12.37
CA ASP A 882 28.61 57.24 -13.01
C ASP A 882 28.14 58.17 -14.14
N THR A 883 27.54 57.58 -15.17
CA THR A 883 26.82 58.31 -16.22
C THR A 883 25.33 58.16 -15.98
N ILE A 884 24.68 59.24 -15.56
CA ILE A 884 23.29 59.26 -15.12
C ILE A 884 22.40 59.81 -16.25
N THR A 885 21.29 59.14 -16.48
CA THR A 885 20.17 59.58 -17.34
C THR A 885 18.91 59.65 -16.50
N GLY A 886 18.08 60.67 -16.65
CA GLY A 886 16.79 60.79 -15.97
C GLY A 886 15.67 61.03 -16.96
N GLY A 887 14.49 60.50 -16.66
CA GLY A 887 13.26 60.89 -17.34
C GLY A 887 12.84 62.31 -16.99
N ALA A 888 11.85 62.85 -17.72
CA ALA A 888 11.37 64.21 -17.46
C ALA A 888 10.88 64.36 -16.02
N GLY A 889 11.36 65.39 -15.32
CA GLY A 889 10.97 65.72 -13.94
C GLY A 889 11.54 64.80 -12.86
N SER A 890 12.54 63.97 -13.16
CA SER A 890 13.21 63.15 -12.14
C SER A 890 14.09 63.98 -11.20
N ILE A 891 14.20 63.52 -9.96
CA ILE A 891 15.04 64.09 -8.91
C ILE A 891 16.20 63.12 -8.61
N ILE A 892 17.43 63.61 -8.70
CA ILE A 892 18.65 62.85 -8.40
C ILE A 892 19.28 63.40 -7.12
N ASN A 893 19.34 62.59 -6.07
CA ASN A 893 20.04 62.94 -4.83
C ASN A 893 21.42 62.30 -4.84
N PHE A 894 22.47 63.10 -4.75
CA PHE A 894 23.85 62.60 -4.71
C PHE A 894 24.27 62.34 -3.26
N GLY A 895 25.02 61.25 -3.05
CA GLY A 895 25.77 61.05 -1.81
C GLY A 895 26.91 62.07 -1.70
N ALA A 896 27.54 62.19 -0.52
CA ALA A 896 28.66 63.12 -0.36
C ALA A 896 29.90 62.66 -1.13
N SER A 897 30.64 63.61 -1.66
CA SER A 897 31.86 63.40 -2.45
C SER A 897 31.64 62.65 -3.77
N SER A 898 30.45 62.78 -4.36
CA SER A 898 30.09 62.13 -5.63
C SER A 898 30.81 62.76 -6.82
N THR A 899 31.21 61.96 -7.82
CA THR A 899 31.87 62.47 -9.04
C THR A 899 31.22 61.94 -10.31
N ASP A 900 30.11 62.51 -10.76
CA ASP A 900 29.26 61.88 -11.79
C ASP A 900 28.94 62.80 -12.97
N THR A 901 28.42 62.23 -14.05
CA THR A 901 27.98 62.94 -15.25
C THR A 901 26.49 62.72 -15.49
N VAL A 902 25.71 63.79 -15.51
CA VAL A 902 24.30 63.79 -15.92
C VAL A 902 24.22 64.12 -17.40
N SER A 903 23.58 63.25 -18.18
CA SER A 903 23.57 63.30 -19.65
C SER A 903 22.24 63.74 -20.28
N THR A 904 21.23 64.01 -19.45
CA THR A 904 19.88 64.42 -19.85
C THR A 904 19.49 65.74 -19.19
N THR A 905 18.87 66.64 -19.94
CA THR A 905 18.51 67.98 -19.48
C THR A 905 17.20 68.03 -18.69
N GLY A 906 17.01 69.06 -17.86
CA GLY A 906 15.73 69.35 -17.21
C GLY A 906 15.42 68.49 -15.98
N LEU A 907 16.44 67.95 -15.34
CA LEU A 907 16.35 67.23 -14.06
C LEU A 907 16.49 68.18 -12.87
N ALA A 908 16.08 67.72 -11.69
CA ALA A 908 16.44 68.33 -10.41
C ALA A 908 17.56 67.51 -9.75
N LEU A 909 18.69 68.15 -9.45
CA LEU A 909 19.86 67.52 -8.83
C LEU A 909 20.00 68.06 -7.42
N ASN A 910 20.09 67.22 -6.41
CA ASN A 910 20.34 67.62 -5.03
C ASN A 910 21.74 67.17 -4.65
N LEU A 911 22.63 68.15 -4.49
CA LEU A 911 24.01 67.95 -4.05
C LEU A 911 24.11 68.09 -2.54
N THR A 912 25.02 67.34 -1.95
CA THR A 912 25.25 67.32 -0.52
C THR A 912 26.54 68.03 -0.16
N ASN A 913 27.71 67.42 -0.34
CA ASN A 913 28.98 68.08 -0.02
C ASN A 913 30.17 67.40 -0.70
N SER A 914 31.10 68.21 -1.20
CA SER A 914 32.30 67.78 -1.92
C SER A 914 31.98 67.14 -3.28
N ASP A 915 30.80 67.42 -3.83
CA ASP A 915 30.33 66.78 -5.06
C ASP A 915 30.93 67.47 -6.29
N THR A 916 31.30 66.69 -7.30
CA THR A 916 31.81 67.16 -8.60
C THR A 916 30.97 66.56 -9.72
N VAL A 917 29.95 67.29 -10.17
CA VAL A 917 28.98 66.80 -11.16
C VAL A 917 29.15 67.51 -12.50
N THR A 918 29.06 66.77 -13.61
CA THR A 918 28.96 67.36 -14.96
C THR A 918 27.51 67.33 -15.42
N ALA A 919 26.86 68.47 -15.62
CA ALA A 919 25.44 68.59 -15.96
C ALA A 919 25.17 69.85 -16.81
N SER A 920 24.22 69.79 -17.75
CA SER A 920 23.79 70.99 -18.52
C SER A 920 22.27 71.14 -18.64
N SER A 921 21.76 72.33 -18.31
CA SER A 921 20.33 72.68 -18.32
C SER A 921 19.50 71.96 -17.25
N GLU A 922 20.06 71.74 -16.06
CA GLU A 922 19.38 71.18 -14.89
C GLU A 922 19.14 72.23 -13.79
N THR A 923 18.24 71.91 -12.86
CA THR A 923 18.08 72.67 -11.61
C THR A 923 18.87 71.96 -10.51
N VAL A 924 19.79 72.65 -9.85
CA VAL A 924 20.72 72.08 -8.87
C VAL A 924 20.46 72.69 -7.50
N GLY A 925 19.94 71.91 -6.57
CA GLY A 925 19.85 72.27 -5.15
C GLY A 925 21.12 71.90 -4.40
N MET A 926 21.54 72.77 -3.48
CA MET A 926 22.71 72.54 -2.62
C MET A 926 22.29 72.43 -1.15
N ALA A 927 22.90 71.49 -0.42
CA ALA A 927 22.75 71.43 1.04
C ALA A 927 23.52 72.58 1.71
N ASN A 928 23.11 72.98 2.91
CA ASN A 928 23.79 74.05 3.66
C ASN A 928 25.23 73.65 4.04
N SER A 929 26.14 74.62 4.01
CA SER A 929 27.57 74.44 4.30
C SER A 929 28.25 73.42 3.39
N SER A 930 27.78 73.29 2.15
CA SER A 930 28.31 72.37 1.14
C SER A 930 29.48 72.98 0.36
N THR A 931 30.35 72.14 -0.19
CA THR A 931 31.39 72.56 -1.13
C THR A 931 31.27 71.75 -2.41
N ASP A 932 30.61 72.27 -3.44
CA ASP A 932 30.33 71.49 -4.66
C ASP A 932 30.84 72.19 -5.93
N LYS A 933 31.09 71.37 -6.95
CA LYS A 933 31.53 71.80 -8.27
C LYS A 933 30.60 71.25 -9.33
N VAL A 934 30.06 72.13 -10.17
CA VAL A 934 29.25 71.73 -11.33
C VAL A 934 29.87 72.25 -12.62
N THR A 935 30.04 71.34 -13.58
CA THR A 935 30.62 71.60 -14.90
C THR A 935 29.58 71.39 -15.99
N GLY A 936 29.48 72.29 -16.97
CA GLY A 936 28.46 72.27 -18.03
C GLY A 936 27.64 73.56 -18.07
N ASN A 937 26.66 73.67 -18.97
CA ASN A 937 26.05 74.95 -19.34
C ASN A 937 24.58 75.09 -18.94
N SER A 938 24.15 76.32 -18.67
CA SER A 938 22.73 76.72 -18.54
C SER A 938 21.97 76.11 -17.36
N ASN A 939 22.66 75.79 -16.27
CA ASN A 939 22.05 75.26 -15.06
C ASN A 939 21.48 76.37 -14.19
N VAL A 940 20.56 75.98 -13.30
CA VAL A 940 19.92 76.85 -12.32
C VAL A 940 20.25 76.34 -10.93
N PHE A 941 21.05 77.08 -10.16
CA PHE A 941 21.48 76.71 -8.81
C PHE A 941 20.58 77.34 -7.75
N ASN A 942 20.09 76.53 -6.83
CA ASN A 942 19.39 76.97 -5.62
C ASN A 942 20.35 76.75 -4.44
N VAL A 943 21.04 77.82 -4.04
CA VAL A 943 22.07 77.75 -2.99
C VAL A 943 21.46 77.94 -1.60
N GLY A 944 22.00 77.22 -0.63
CA GLY A 944 21.67 77.30 0.79
C GLY A 944 22.54 78.31 1.53
N SER A 945 22.68 78.13 2.85
CA SER A 945 23.48 79.01 3.71
C SER A 945 24.88 78.43 3.97
N GLY A 946 25.90 79.22 3.64
CA GLY A 946 27.31 78.97 3.97
C GLY A 946 28.03 78.10 2.94
N ASP A 947 27.59 78.13 1.68
CA ASP A 947 28.01 77.19 0.65
C ASP A 947 29.21 77.69 -0.17
N THR A 948 30.01 76.76 -0.69
CA THR A 948 31.08 77.02 -1.65
C THR A 948 30.79 76.33 -2.97
N LEU A 949 30.32 77.08 -3.96
CA LEU A 949 29.99 76.58 -5.30
C LEU A 949 31.08 76.95 -6.31
N THR A 950 31.56 75.97 -7.07
CA THR A 950 32.44 76.18 -8.23
C THR A 950 31.70 75.88 -9.53
N LEU A 951 31.55 76.89 -10.37
CA LEU A 951 30.98 76.77 -11.71
C LEU A 951 32.10 76.56 -12.75
N SER A 952 31.81 75.73 -13.75
CA SER A 952 32.69 75.56 -14.91
C SER A 952 31.83 75.38 -16.16
N GLY A 953 31.33 76.50 -16.68
CA GLY A 953 30.23 76.52 -17.64
C GLY A 953 29.92 77.91 -18.18
N THR A 954 28.83 78.01 -18.93
CA THR A 954 28.31 79.29 -19.44
C THR A 954 26.78 79.34 -19.35
N SER A 955 26.27 80.53 -19.06
CA SER A 955 24.84 80.84 -18.94
C SER A 955 24.19 80.27 -17.68
N GLU A 956 24.95 80.14 -16.60
CA GLU A 956 24.46 79.64 -15.31
C GLU A 956 23.57 80.67 -14.62
N THR A 957 22.57 80.23 -13.85
CA THR A 957 21.78 81.10 -12.99
C THR A 957 21.90 80.65 -11.53
N VAL A 958 22.53 81.45 -10.68
CA VAL A 958 22.65 81.19 -9.23
C VAL A 958 21.59 81.98 -8.48
N GLN A 959 20.63 81.29 -7.86
CA GLN A 959 19.50 81.86 -7.15
C GLN A 959 19.74 81.84 -5.63
N TYR A 960 19.77 83.03 -5.03
CA TYR A 960 19.80 83.22 -3.59
C TYR A 960 18.37 83.51 -3.08
N GLY A 961 17.85 82.59 -2.26
CA GLY A 961 16.49 82.61 -1.70
C GLY A 961 16.36 83.38 -0.38
N THR A 962 15.53 82.89 0.55
CA THR A 962 15.31 83.48 1.89
C THR A 962 16.37 83.11 2.93
N VAL A 963 17.24 82.15 2.60
CA VAL A 963 18.30 81.63 3.47
C VAL A 963 19.61 81.99 2.79
N THR A 964 20.37 82.91 3.37
CA THR A 964 21.71 83.27 2.90
C THR A 964 22.69 83.23 4.08
N GLY A 965 23.92 82.82 3.82
CA GLY A 965 24.97 82.74 4.84
C GLY A 965 26.23 83.41 4.32
N ALA A 966 27.41 82.92 4.72
CA ALA A 966 28.67 83.33 4.10
C ALA A 966 28.99 82.41 2.91
N ASP A 967 28.46 82.75 1.74
CA ASP A 967 28.56 81.94 0.54
C ASP A 967 29.77 82.37 -0.32
N ALA A 968 30.39 81.40 -1.00
CA ALA A 968 31.49 81.60 -1.93
C ALA A 968 31.17 80.99 -3.30
N LEU A 969 31.23 81.81 -4.34
CA LEU A 969 31.00 81.40 -5.73
C LEU A 969 32.30 81.59 -6.53
N SER A 970 32.78 80.53 -7.16
CA SER A 970 33.95 80.54 -8.04
C SER A 970 33.56 80.19 -9.47
N GLY A 971 34.26 80.75 -10.46
CA GLY A 971 34.00 80.46 -11.88
C GLY A 971 32.86 81.26 -12.52
N PHE A 972 32.34 82.30 -11.85
CA PHE A 972 31.30 83.17 -12.38
C PHE A 972 31.78 83.93 -13.63
N ALA A 973 31.07 83.77 -14.75
CA ALA A 973 31.37 84.37 -16.04
C ALA A 973 30.33 85.43 -16.44
N SER A 974 30.64 86.22 -17.48
CA SER A 974 29.77 87.33 -17.94
C SER A 974 28.44 86.88 -18.57
N SER A 975 28.30 85.59 -18.87
CA SER A 975 27.05 84.98 -19.34
C SER A 975 26.14 84.57 -18.19
N ASP A 976 26.67 84.50 -16.98
CA ASP A 976 25.97 83.93 -15.84
C ASP A 976 25.16 85.01 -15.12
N ILE A 977 24.20 84.56 -14.32
CA ILE A 977 23.22 85.42 -13.66
C ILE A 977 23.17 85.08 -12.17
N ILE A 978 23.27 86.10 -11.33
CA ILE A 978 22.91 86.01 -9.92
C ILE A 978 21.50 86.55 -9.76
N GLN A 979 20.60 85.71 -9.26
CA GLN A 979 19.23 86.09 -8.97
C GLN A 979 19.05 86.27 -7.46
N LEU A 980 18.61 87.46 -7.06
CA LEU A 980 18.41 87.84 -5.67
C LEU A 980 16.90 87.95 -5.42
N SER A 981 16.27 86.84 -5.03
CA SER A 981 14.81 86.69 -5.06
C SER A 981 14.11 87.24 -3.80
N HIS A 982 14.84 87.44 -2.69
CA HIS A 982 14.27 87.92 -1.40
C HIS A 982 14.94 89.19 -0.85
N LEU A 983 15.97 89.71 -1.52
CA LEU A 983 16.83 90.77 -1.00
C LEU A 983 16.47 92.09 -1.69
N ASN A 984 16.00 93.06 -0.91
CA ASN A 984 15.47 94.35 -1.40
C ASN A 984 16.58 95.30 -1.89
N PHE A 985 17.22 94.98 -3.02
CA PHE A 985 17.98 95.95 -3.78
C PHE A 985 17.05 96.66 -4.77
N ALA A 986 16.83 97.96 -4.59
CA ALA A 986 15.91 98.74 -5.42
C ALA A 986 16.33 98.85 -6.90
N ASN A 987 17.63 98.68 -7.20
CA ASN A 987 18.21 98.71 -8.53
C ASN A 987 19.70 98.31 -8.48
N TRP A 988 20.33 98.24 -9.65
CA TRP A 988 21.76 97.99 -9.84
C TRP A 988 22.67 98.90 -9.00
N THR A 989 22.34 100.19 -8.86
CA THR A 989 23.16 101.12 -8.08
C THR A 989 23.17 100.77 -6.59
N ALA A 990 22.03 100.32 -6.04
CA ALA A 990 21.94 99.86 -4.65
C ALA A 990 22.77 98.60 -4.41
N LEU A 991 22.75 97.64 -5.35
CA LEU A 991 23.57 96.44 -5.27
C LEU A 991 25.07 96.78 -5.36
N GLN A 992 25.46 97.67 -6.28
CA GLN A 992 26.85 98.11 -6.43
C GLN A 992 27.40 98.76 -5.15
N ALA A 993 26.57 99.44 -4.37
CA ALA A 993 26.97 100.03 -3.09
C ALA A 993 27.26 98.97 -2.02
N ALA A 994 26.58 97.82 -2.07
CA ALA A 994 26.79 96.67 -1.20
C ALA A 994 28.00 95.81 -1.61
N MET A 995 28.54 96.01 -2.81
CA MET A 995 29.74 95.33 -3.30
C MET A 995 31.03 95.97 -2.77
N THR A 996 31.91 95.17 -2.20
CA THR A 996 33.26 95.56 -1.77
C THR A 996 34.31 94.69 -2.46
N GLN A 997 35.37 95.31 -2.96
CA GLN A 997 36.50 94.57 -3.52
C GLN A 997 37.38 94.07 -2.37
N SER A 998 37.68 92.78 -2.35
CA SER A 998 38.57 92.14 -1.37
C SER A 998 39.62 91.32 -2.11
N GLY A 999 40.82 91.89 -2.27
CA GLY A 999 41.86 91.30 -3.14
C GLY A 999 41.35 91.12 -4.57
N SER A 1000 41.47 89.91 -5.11
CA SER A 1000 40.95 89.54 -6.45
C SER A 1000 39.45 89.20 -6.46
N ASN A 1001 38.75 89.26 -5.32
CA ASN A 1001 37.37 88.83 -5.16
C ASN A 1001 36.43 90.02 -4.96
N THR A 1002 35.15 89.84 -5.30
CA THR A 1002 34.08 90.80 -4.97
C THR A 1002 33.19 90.21 -3.90
N VAL A 1003 33.00 90.92 -2.79
CA VAL A 1003 32.10 90.53 -1.70
C VAL A 1003 30.85 91.41 -1.75
N ILE A 1004 29.69 90.78 -1.95
CA ILE A 1004 28.38 91.42 -1.88
C ILE A 1004 27.85 91.20 -0.47
N THR A 1005 27.80 92.27 0.33
CA THR A 1005 27.24 92.20 1.69
C THR A 1005 25.73 92.39 1.60
N LEU A 1006 24.98 91.35 1.92
CA LEU A 1006 23.52 91.37 1.86
C LEU A 1006 22.95 91.98 3.14
N ASP A 1007 23.45 91.52 4.29
CA ASP A 1007 23.24 92.12 5.60
C ASP A 1007 24.44 91.85 6.55
N ALA A 1008 24.23 91.91 7.87
CA ALA A 1008 25.29 91.71 8.86
C ALA A 1008 25.80 90.25 8.92
N SER A 1009 24.94 89.28 8.61
CA SER A 1009 25.21 87.84 8.69
C SER A 1009 25.50 87.25 7.31
N ASP A 1010 24.97 87.85 6.26
CA ASP A 1010 24.86 87.21 4.95
C ASP A 1010 25.72 87.91 3.90
N LYS A 1011 26.56 87.14 3.20
CA LYS A 1011 27.54 87.63 2.21
C LYS A 1011 27.70 86.66 1.07
N ILE A 1012 27.78 87.18 -0.15
CA ILE A 1012 28.16 86.41 -1.34
C ILE A 1012 29.56 86.83 -1.76
N THR A 1013 30.51 85.90 -1.78
CA THR A 1013 31.89 86.14 -2.25
C THR A 1013 32.07 85.59 -3.65
N LEU A 1014 32.16 86.47 -4.64
CA LEU A 1014 32.55 86.13 -6.01
C LEU A 1014 34.07 86.04 -6.09
N THR A 1015 34.58 84.82 -6.15
CA THR A 1015 36.01 84.53 -6.15
C THR A 1015 36.61 84.77 -7.53
N GLY A 1016 37.70 85.54 -7.60
CA GLY A 1016 38.40 85.86 -8.86
C GLY A 1016 37.69 86.84 -9.78
N VAL A 1017 36.57 87.42 -9.36
CA VAL A 1017 35.82 88.44 -10.13
C VAL A 1017 36.04 89.82 -9.52
N THR A 1018 36.46 90.79 -10.32
CA THR A 1018 36.60 92.18 -9.90
C THR A 1018 35.29 92.94 -10.05
N LYS A 1019 35.00 93.85 -9.12
CA LYS A 1019 33.77 94.65 -9.08
C LYS A 1019 33.53 95.43 -10.38
N THR A 1020 34.59 95.84 -11.07
CA THR A 1020 34.50 96.59 -12.34
C THR A 1020 34.07 95.74 -13.53
N ASN A 1021 34.22 94.43 -13.45
CA ASN A 1021 33.87 93.52 -14.53
C ASN A 1021 32.41 93.06 -14.44
N LEU A 1022 31.71 93.40 -13.34
CA LEU A 1022 30.31 93.08 -13.15
C LEU A 1022 29.41 94.11 -13.84
N THR A 1023 28.35 93.63 -14.49
CA THR A 1023 27.37 94.46 -15.19
C THR A 1023 25.95 94.23 -14.68
N SER A 1024 25.04 95.17 -14.95
CA SER A 1024 23.64 95.01 -14.52
C SER A 1024 22.92 93.84 -15.20
N GLY A 1025 23.43 93.32 -16.32
CA GLY A 1025 22.83 92.19 -17.05
C GLY A 1025 23.04 90.83 -16.38
N GLU A 1026 24.04 90.75 -15.50
CA GLU A 1026 24.41 89.55 -14.74
C GLU A 1026 23.63 89.41 -13.43
N PHE A 1027 22.69 90.34 -13.16
CA PHE A 1027 21.90 90.34 -11.94
C PHE A 1027 20.41 90.45 -12.25
N ARG A 1028 19.60 89.61 -11.60
CA ARG A 1028 18.15 89.69 -11.62
C ARG A 1028 17.64 90.00 -10.21
N PHE A 1029 16.80 91.02 -10.13
CA PHE A 1029 16.10 91.42 -8.91
C PHE A 1029 14.65 90.93 -9.01
N ALA A 1030 14.04 90.60 -7.87
CA ALA A 1030 12.62 90.25 -7.80
C ALA A 1030 11.70 91.39 -8.26
#